data_AF-A0A517WV20-F1
#
_entry.id   AF-A0A517WV20-F1
#
_cell.length_a   1.000
_cell.length_b   1.000
_cell.length_c   1.000
_cell.angle_alpha   90.00
_cell.angle_beta   90.00
_cell.angle_gamma   90.00
#
_symmetry.space_group_name_H-M   'P 1'
#
loop_
_entity.id
_entity.type
_entity.pdbx_description
1 polymer ?
#
loop_
_entity_poly.entity_id
_entity_poly.type
_entity_poly.pdbx_seq_one_letter_code
_entity_poly.pdbx_strand_id
1 'polypeptide(L)'
;MLYQSEMLKHIICCCLLLCVLGLSNRNTEAADWPMWRGNVERTGVTSEVLPEKLFPGWSRKLPAYQVAWPNEERLHFDFAYEPVAVGSHILVGSPLEGSLTTYDAKTGDQRWKFYTNGPVRFAPIVSDQNVIFGSDDGFLYCLNLADGKLRWKIKGAPDTHQERWHLGNDRLISYWPIRGAPVVKEGVVFFGAGIWPSMGTYLSAVDIKTGKRKWINQRIQYLKNVRIDHNYLHEAGLSPQGYCLIANNMLVVPNGRSMPARIDPETGKMHYFVQGYRNGDSRVIAAGDYLLVGHSGVVNLADGREVGNRWVDAGKDAPKSWSMSKRDQFEGPFDAYKSMPGCSFRSVYDQGICYGVDMGVVYAYDLSKAKKSLYEKKHGAQTVRPAKWEAPLLWKLDTGLGKDKTHSIIKAGNTLYAHVGKTLFAAKIAKDQKSAKVVWQHKLTQPVGSLIVANQRLIVSCLNGYLHCFQTEPQKHKWLKQVRVPLPRISAEDNQLAFEYLDASSIKVGSEGPLIAGNIVIRGIESDSLPDALLQVARVRIIVIEDDIELVNRLRKKLHDVGVYSGEVQIIHADPDTFPLPHYLAELVIDPTPAAKNAVALSEKLKSVRPYGGVACLRVNDANQALIEKMTASLDKTHWKVQRQNNLVTLQRKGALPGSSDWTHECSDAARSYFSRDQLVKAPLGILWYGDGPGYGFHKFKDYGRGVKPQVAGGRLVAFDDRAKRLTAIDAYTGRLLWNFDTGTTIVRFATLPHAIIVGRNSECVILNPEDGSIIKTLPCKLDPKLTGMPGVVDVRVADPLILVAIGFDLPKGHSHPAIETGLWDAKTIVAFDRKSGKQLWSIVAKERFNIHSLVLGNGLVFCTDSISPLKADQMKRRGTAPETFTSEVLALDPKHGTVKWKFRREYGHRVMTGRGPLAIRPYDDWSAFSEKSQLLYTGKLKEMQALNATTGEKVWEKPIGLQPLLLYDDSFINQAGVKYDLFTGKQISKKPLFKRSGCNYTVGNQNLLFLRNNCAAYVDMDQKKEFSLRNLRSGCSNSLVAANGLLSIPCFSTGCICNYPLQTSFGMVHMPEVSQWTTDDPIDVKQLRDAQTAVTSENRVNPAK
;
A
#
# COMPACT_ATOMS: atom_id res chain seq x y z
N MET A 1 -6.94 -46.65 84.62
CA MET A 1 -5.88 -46.54 83.60
C MET A 1 -6.41 -46.68 82.16
N LEU A 2 -7.57 -46.08 81.81
CA LEU A 2 -8.13 -46.14 80.45
C LEU A 2 -8.78 -44.83 79.95
N TYR A 3 -8.60 -43.71 80.66
CA TYR A 3 -9.25 -42.43 80.31
C TYR A 3 -8.30 -41.30 79.87
N GLN A 4 -6.99 -41.55 79.81
CA GLN A 4 -6.00 -40.54 79.38
C GLN A 4 -5.41 -40.77 77.98
N SER A 5 -5.76 -41.86 77.28
CA SER A 5 -5.18 -42.16 75.95
C SER A 5 -6.00 -41.67 74.74
N GLU A 6 -7.28 -41.31 74.92
CA GLU A 6 -8.14 -40.86 73.81
C GLU A 6 -8.16 -39.33 73.60
N MET A 7 -7.95 -38.53 74.65
CA MET A 7 -7.81 -37.07 74.52
C MET A 7 -6.53 -36.68 73.78
N LEU A 8 -5.44 -37.42 73.96
CA LEU A 8 -4.16 -37.12 73.31
C LEU A 8 -4.19 -37.44 71.81
N LYS A 9 -4.99 -38.44 71.39
CA LYS A 9 -5.20 -38.76 69.96
C LYS A 9 -6.07 -37.72 69.25
N HIS A 10 -7.06 -37.12 69.91
CA HIS A 10 -7.90 -36.08 69.31
C HIS A 10 -7.19 -34.71 69.22
N ILE A 11 -6.33 -34.36 70.19
CA ILE A 11 -5.56 -33.11 70.13
C ILE A 11 -4.45 -33.18 69.07
N ILE A 12 -3.79 -34.34 68.91
CA ILE A 12 -2.78 -34.53 67.86
C ILE A 12 -3.42 -34.58 66.46
N CYS A 13 -4.62 -35.14 66.31
CA CYS A 13 -5.33 -35.16 65.01
C CYS A 13 -5.88 -33.77 64.62
N CYS A 14 -6.37 -32.97 65.58
CA CYS A 14 -6.78 -31.58 65.32
C CYS A 14 -5.59 -30.65 65.04
N CYS A 15 -4.44 -30.82 65.70
CA CYS A 15 -3.24 -30.05 65.39
C CYS A 15 -2.59 -30.44 64.05
N LEU A 16 -2.67 -31.71 63.64
CA LEU A 16 -2.25 -32.13 62.29
C LEU A 16 -3.22 -31.67 61.20
N LEU A 17 -4.54 -31.60 61.44
CA LEU A 17 -5.48 -30.98 60.49
C LEU A 17 -5.31 -29.45 60.41
N LEU A 18 -5.00 -28.77 61.51
CA LEU A 18 -4.74 -27.31 61.53
C LEU A 18 -3.36 -26.93 60.95
N CYS A 19 -2.35 -27.81 61.01
CA CYS A 19 -1.08 -27.62 60.31
C CYS A 19 -1.14 -27.98 58.83
N VAL A 20 -2.07 -28.84 58.40
CA VAL A 20 -2.32 -29.15 56.97
C VAL A 20 -3.26 -28.13 56.30
N LEU A 21 -4.06 -27.39 57.07
CA LEU A 21 -4.87 -26.24 56.59
C LEU A 21 -4.17 -24.88 56.70
N GLY A 22 -2.98 -24.81 57.33
CA GLY A 22 -2.18 -23.59 57.49
C GLY A 22 -1.01 -23.43 56.50
N LEU A 23 -0.78 -24.41 55.63
CA LEU A 23 0.27 -24.40 54.60
C LEU A 23 -0.27 -24.78 53.22
N SER A 24 -1.49 -24.38 52.89
CA SER A 24 -1.77 -24.05 51.49
C SER A 24 -1.20 -22.66 51.23
N ASN A 25 0.14 -22.55 51.15
CA ASN A 25 0.68 -21.62 50.17
C ASN A 25 0.05 -22.07 48.86
N ARG A 26 -1.04 -21.41 48.45
CA ARG A 26 -1.37 -21.33 47.05
C ARG A 26 -0.11 -20.72 46.45
N ASN A 27 0.82 -21.55 46.02
CA ASN A 27 1.64 -21.24 44.87
C ASN A 27 0.62 -21.00 43.77
N THR A 28 0.10 -19.78 43.71
CA THR A 28 -0.52 -19.26 42.51
C THR A 28 0.56 -19.40 41.47
N GLU A 29 0.50 -20.48 40.68
CA GLU A 29 1.31 -20.60 39.48
C GLU A 29 1.16 -19.28 38.72
N ALA A 30 2.30 -18.66 38.45
CA ALA A 30 2.33 -17.35 37.82
C ALA A 30 1.62 -17.45 36.47
N ALA A 31 0.69 -16.52 36.20
CA ALA A 31 -0.14 -16.63 35.02
C ALA A 31 0.64 -16.28 33.75
N ASP A 32 0.39 -17.03 32.68
CA ASP A 32 1.02 -16.83 31.39
C ASP A 32 0.35 -15.73 30.55
N TRP A 33 1.07 -15.25 29.55
CA TRP A 33 0.59 -14.37 28.48
C TRP A 33 0.90 -15.00 27.12
N PRO A 34 0.15 -16.05 26.71
CA PRO A 34 0.56 -16.96 25.62
C PRO A 34 0.40 -16.40 24.21
N MET A 35 -0.29 -15.28 24.03
CA MET A 35 -0.57 -14.68 22.71
C MET A 35 -0.80 -13.17 22.81
N TRP A 36 -0.88 -12.47 21.68
CA TRP A 36 -1.18 -11.03 21.66
C TRP A 36 -2.45 -10.73 22.46
N ARG A 37 -2.36 -9.77 23.38
CA ARG A 37 -3.40 -9.38 24.35
C ARG A 37 -3.95 -10.54 25.22
N GLY A 38 -3.13 -11.55 25.49
CA GLY A 38 -3.32 -12.53 26.56
C GLY A 38 -4.18 -13.73 26.20
N ASN A 39 -5.23 -13.57 25.40
CA ASN A 39 -6.18 -14.64 25.09
C ASN A 39 -6.74 -14.55 23.67
N VAL A 40 -7.58 -15.52 23.29
CA VAL A 40 -8.13 -15.65 21.93
C VAL A 40 -9.07 -14.52 21.53
N GLU A 41 -9.65 -13.80 22.49
CA GLU A 41 -10.55 -12.65 22.29
C GLU A 41 -9.80 -11.31 22.23
N ARG A 42 -8.52 -11.32 22.62
CA ARG A 42 -7.61 -10.17 22.69
C ARG A 42 -8.02 -9.14 23.77
N THR A 43 -8.55 -9.61 24.91
CA THR A 43 -9.12 -8.70 25.92
C THR A 43 -8.10 -7.90 26.72
N GLY A 44 -6.82 -8.31 26.75
CA GLY A 44 -5.77 -7.62 27.50
C GLY A 44 -5.83 -7.85 29.01
N VAL A 45 -6.38 -8.98 29.45
CA VAL A 45 -6.53 -9.37 30.86
C VAL A 45 -5.66 -10.58 31.18
N THR A 46 -5.06 -10.57 32.38
CA THR A 46 -4.44 -11.74 33.01
C THR A 46 -4.88 -11.84 34.47
N SER A 47 -4.92 -13.06 35.02
CA SER A 47 -5.16 -13.32 36.43
C SER A 47 -3.94 -13.05 37.32
N GLU A 48 -2.77 -12.79 36.73
CA GLU A 48 -1.54 -12.48 37.46
C GLU A 48 -1.73 -11.30 38.43
N VAL A 49 -1.12 -11.39 39.61
CA VAL A 49 -1.16 -10.30 40.61
C VAL A 49 0.26 -9.86 40.93
N LEU A 50 0.58 -8.63 40.51
CA LEU A 50 1.82 -7.96 40.87
C LEU A 50 1.65 -7.13 42.16
N PRO A 51 2.74 -6.94 42.93
CA PRO A 51 2.74 -6.02 44.07
C PRO A 51 2.57 -4.57 43.62
N GLU A 52 2.17 -3.71 44.56
CA GLU A 52 1.94 -2.28 44.27
C GLU A 52 3.22 -1.56 43.82
N LYS A 53 4.40 -2.01 44.26
CA LYS A 53 5.67 -1.40 43.89
C LYS A 53 6.48 -2.35 43.02
N LEU A 54 6.89 -1.86 41.85
CA LEU A 54 7.77 -2.58 40.92
C LEU A 54 9.12 -1.88 40.79
N PHE A 55 10.15 -2.67 40.53
CA PHE A 55 11.55 -2.22 40.39
C PHE A 55 12.11 -2.60 39.01
N PRO A 56 12.95 -1.77 38.38
CA PRO A 56 13.63 -2.15 37.14
C PRO A 56 14.52 -3.39 37.35
N GLY A 57 14.30 -4.44 36.56
CA GLY A 57 15.10 -5.67 36.59
C GLY A 57 16.19 -5.66 35.52
N TRP A 58 15.79 -5.85 34.26
CA TRP A 58 16.70 -5.79 33.11
C TRP A 58 16.11 -4.99 31.95
N SER A 59 16.99 -4.45 31.11
CA SER A 59 16.65 -3.78 29.87
C SER A 59 17.53 -4.27 28.73
N ARG A 60 16.96 -4.36 27.52
CA ARG A 60 17.73 -4.58 26.28
C ARG A 60 17.22 -3.69 25.15
N LYS A 61 18.06 -3.48 24.15
CA LYS A 61 17.69 -2.80 22.90
C LYS A 61 17.64 -3.81 21.76
N LEU A 62 16.49 -3.94 21.13
CA LEU A 62 16.28 -4.63 19.87
C LEU A 62 16.49 -3.65 18.71
N PRO A 63 16.65 -4.13 17.47
CA PRO A 63 16.73 -3.23 16.31
C PRO A 63 15.52 -2.29 16.23
N ALA A 64 15.73 -1.12 15.63
CA ALA A 64 14.68 -0.14 15.44
C ALA A 64 13.54 -0.74 14.60
N TYR A 65 12.32 -0.49 15.07
CA TYR A 65 11.13 -1.11 14.50
C TYR A 65 10.77 -0.46 13.15
N GLN A 66 10.39 -1.27 12.15
CA GLN A 66 9.83 -0.79 10.87
C GLN A 66 8.51 -1.49 10.56
N VAL A 67 7.43 -0.72 10.55
CA VAL A 67 6.07 -1.19 10.19
C VAL A 67 6.00 -1.64 8.73
N ALA A 68 5.08 -2.56 8.45
CA ALA A 68 4.80 -3.03 7.10
C ALA A 68 4.30 -1.91 6.19
N TRP A 69 3.59 -0.92 6.74
CA TRP A 69 2.86 0.11 5.99
C TRP A 69 3.08 1.51 6.60
N PRO A 70 4.27 2.12 6.44
CA PRO A 70 4.68 3.33 7.18
C PRO A 70 3.79 4.56 7.01
N ASN A 71 3.05 4.64 5.91
CA ASN A 71 2.17 5.77 5.65
C ASN A 71 0.68 5.44 5.88
N GLU A 72 0.32 4.24 6.34
CA GLU A 72 -1.09 3.85 6.55
C GLU A 72 -1.35 3.42 7.99
N GLU A 73 -1.75 4.37 8.84
CA GLU A 73 -1.97 4.11 10.27
C GLU A 73 -2.96 2.98 10.55
N ARG A 74 -3.98 2.80 9.70
CA ARG A 74 -4.98 1.73 9.83
C ARG A 74 -4.42 0.34 9.52
N LEU A 75 -3.23 0.26 8.94
CA LEU A 75 -2.47 -0.96 8.66
C LEU A 75 -1.28 -1.15 9.60
N HIS A 76 -1.13 -0.32 10.64
CA HIS A 76 -0.07 -0.47 11.65
C HIS A 76 -0.41 -1.57 12.69
N PHE A 77 -0.73 -2.78 12.23
CA PHE A 77 -0.90 -3.96 13.10
C PHE A 77 0.42 -4.38 13.75
N ASP A 78 1.53 -3.98 13.16
CA ASP A 78 2.90 -4.23 13.59
C ASP A 78 3.55 -2.92 14.03
N PHE A 79 2.95 -2.12 14.93
CA PHE A 79 3.50 -0.78 15.27
C PHE A 79 4.64 -0.81 16.31
N ALA A 80 4.83 -1.92 17.00
CA ALA A 80 5.83 -2.15 18.04
C ALA A 80 6.13 -3.63 18.17
N TYR A 81 7.20 -4.01 18.89
CA TYR A 81 7.39 -5.41 19.25
C TYR A 81 6.26 -5.84 20.19
N GLU A 82 5.64 -6.97 19.91
CA GLU A 82 4.55 -7.53 20.68
C GLU A 82 5.02 -8.84 21.34
N PRO A 83 5.61 -8.77 22.55
CA PRO A 83 6.11 -9.96 23.24
C PRO A 83 4.94 -10.82 23.74
N VAL A 84 5.24 -12.11 23.95
CA VAL A 84 4.43 -13.04 24.75
C VAL A 84 5.31 -13.70 25.78
N ALA A 85 4.73 -14.23 26.85
CA ALA A 85 5.50 -14.92 27.87
C ALA A 85 4.79 -16.16 28.41
N VAL A 86 5.50 -17.28 28.48
CA VAL A 86 5.04 -18.56 29.02
C VAL A 86 6.12 -19.18 29.88
N GLY A 87 5.82 -19.41 31.15
CA GLY A 87 6.80 -19.78 32.17
C GLY A 87 8.04 -18.88 32.10
N SER A 88 9.24 -19.46 32.12
CA SER A 88 10.48 -18.65 32.08
C SER A 88 10.83 -18.03 30.71
N HIS A 89 9.96 -18.13 29.69
CA HIS A 89 10.26 -17.71 28.31
C HIS A 89 9.52 -16.43 27.93
N ILE A 90 10.24 -15.44 27.42
CA ILE A 90 9.67 -14.28 26.72
C ILE A 90 10.01 -14.44 25.24
N LEU A 91 9.01 -14.46 24.36
CA LEU A 91 9.20 -14.63 22.93
C LEU A 91 8.90 -13.33 22.18
N VAL A 92 9.78 -12.97 21.25
CA VAL A 92 9.69 -11.74 20.47
C VAL A 92 9.95 -12.02 18.99
N GLY A 93 8.94 -11.79 18.15
CA GLY A 93 9.07 -11.81 16.69
C GLY A 93 9.71 -10.52 16.17
N SER A 94 10.61 -10.64 15.20
CA SER A 94 11.35 -9.51 14.62
C SER A 94 10.94 -9.30 13.15
N PRO A 95 10.26 -8.18 12.83
CA PRO A 95 9.93 -7.85 11.44
C PRO A 95 11.17 -7.41 10.67
N LEU A 96 12.18 -6.85 11.35
CA LEU A 96 13.42 -6.48 10.71
C LEU A 96 14.23 -7.74 10.43
N GLU A 97 14.63 -8.50 11.43
CA GLU A 97 15.53 -9.63 11.21
C GLU A 97 14.87 -10.86 10.57
N GLY A 98 13.54 -10.92 10.51
CA GLY A 98 12.86 -12.15 10.10
C GLY A 98 13.22 -13.29 11.05
N SER A 99 13.06 -13.06 12.36
CA SER A 99 13.45 -14.03 13.38
C SER A 99 12.41 -14.12 14.49
N LEU A 100 12.35 -15.26 15.16
CA LEU A 100 11.72 -15.40 16.46
C LEU A 100 12.82 -15.67 17.49
N THR A 101 12.90 -14.82 18.51
CA THR A 101 13.90 -14.97 19.58
C THR A 101 13.21 -15.19 20.92
N THR A 102 13.74 -16.11 21.73
CA THR A 102 13.33 -16.25 23.12
C THR A 102 14.38 -15.70 24.08
N TYR A 103 13.89 -15.11 25.18
CA TYR A 103 14.68 -14.61 26.28
C TYR A 103 14.23 -15.23 27.59
N ASP A 104 15.18 -15.45 28.48
CA ASP A 104 14.89 -15.82 29.86
C ASP A 104 14.19 -14.66 30.58
N ALA A 105 13.03 -14.92 31.18
CA ALA A 105 12.22 -13.89 31.82
C ALA A 105 12.93 -13.20 33.00
N LYS A 106 13.80 -13.93 33.72
CA LYS A 106 14.49 -13.42 34.92
C LYS A 106 15.72 -12.59 34.57
N THR A 107 16.50 -13.02 33.59
CA THR A 107 17.85 -12.49 33.29
C THR A 107 17.90 -11.65 32.03
N GLY A 108 16.93 -11.82 31.13
CA GLY A 108 16.85 -11.23 29.80
C GLY A 108 17.80 -11.85 28.77
N ASP A 109 18.55 -12.89 29.16
CA ASP A 109 19.54 -13.55 28.32
C ASP A 109 18.84 -14.36 27.21
N GLN A 110 19.42 -14.39 26.01
CA GLN A 110 18.88 -15.14 24.88
C GLN A 110 19.04 -16.63 25.12
N ARG A 111 17.96 -17.42 24.99
CA ARG A 111 18.05 -18.89 25.07
C ARG A 111 18.22 -19.54 23.69
N TRP A 112 17.35 -19.18 22.75
CA TRP A 112 17.41 -19.65 21.37
C TRP A 112 16.85 -18.59 20.41
N LYS A 113 17.17 -18.75 19.12
CA LYS A 113 16.73 -17.88 18.03
C LYS A 113 16.51 -18.71 16.77
N PHE A 114 15.39 -18.46 16.08
CA PHE A 114 15.04 -19.11 14.82
C PHE A 114 14.88 -18.07 13.73
N TYR A 115 15.49 -18.28 12.56
CA TYR A 115 15.41 -17.37 11.41
C TYR A 115 14.45 -17.90 10.34
N THR A 116 13.66 -17.00 9.77
CA THR A 116 12.84 -17.22 8.57
C THR A 116 13.43 -16.45 7.38
N ASN A 117 12.94 -16.70 6.16
CA ASN A 117 13.41 -15.99 4.97
C ASN A 117 12.79 -14.59 4.81
N GLY A 118 11.73 -14.29 5.56
CA GLY A 118 11.02 -13.03 5.55
C GLY A 118 10.69 -12.50 6.96
N PRO A 119 10.16 -11.26 7.06
CA PRO A 119 9.72 -10.64 8.31
C PRO A 119 8.80 -11.50 9.20
N VAL A 120 9.04 -11.51 10.52
CA VAL A 120 8.08 -12.02 11.52
C VAL A 120 7.39 -10.84 12.19
N ARG A 121 6.15 -10.55 11.80
CA ARG A 121 5.47 -9.28 12.17
C ARG A 121 4.57 -9.35 13.39
N PHE A 122 4.03 -10.52 13.68
CA PHE A 122 3.04 -10.71 14.75
C PHE A 122 3.67 -11.37 15.97
N ALA A 123 3.06 -11.14 17.12
CA ALA A 123 3.33 -11.94 18.31
C ALA A 123 3.13 -13.43 18.01
N PRO A 124 4.03 -14.32 18.47
CA PRO A 124 3.80 -15.76 18.36
C PRO A 124 2.66 -16.18 19.30
N ILE A 125 2.19 -17.42 19.14
CA ILE A 125 1.25 -18.09 20.04
C ILE A 125 1.97 -19.25 20.70
N VAL A 126 1.78 -19.43 22.00
CA VAL A 126 2.27 -20.59 22.73
C VAL A 126 1.07 -21.42 23.22
N SER A 127 1.04 -22.70 22.87
CA SER A 127 0.05 -23.67 23.34
C SER A 127 0.67 -25.06 23.39
N ASP A 128 0.63 -25.72 24.55
CA ASP A 128 1.15 -27.08 24.76
C ASP A 128 2.59 -27.30 24.25
N GLN A 129 3.53 -26.42 24.64
CA GLN A 129 4.94 -26.42 24.18
C GLN A 129 5.14 -26.15 22.68
N ASN A 130 4.08 -25.85 21.92
CA ASN A 130 4.15 -25.42 20.53
C ASN A 130 4.19 -23.90 20.45
N VAL A 131 5.17 -23.37 19.73
CA VAL A 131 5.31 -21.95 19.43
C VAL A 131 4.93 -21.74 17.97
N ILE A 132 3.79 -21.07 17.73
CA ILE A 132 3.21 -20.87 16.40
C ILE A 132 3.37 -19.42 15.96
N PHE A 133 3.86 -19.19 14.75
CA PHE A 133 3.96 -17.84 14.18
C PHE A 133 3.97 -17.86 12.65
N GLY A 134 3.54 -16.74 12.06
CA GLY A 134 3.56 -16.52 10.62
C GLY A 134 4.72 -15.62 10.19
N SER A 135 5.21 -15.82 8.98
CA SER A 135 6.22 -14.97 8.36
C SER A 135 5.77 -14.44 6.99
N ASP A 136 6.33 -13.30 6.60
CA ASP A 136 6.19 -12.71 5.27
C ASP A 136 6.86 -13.59 4.17
N ASP A 137 7.60 -14.64 4.53
CA ASP A 137 8.03 -15.69 3.57
C ASP A 137 6.89 -16.64 3.14
N GLY A 138 5.69 -16.47 3.68
CA GLY A 138 4.49 -17.20 3.31
C GLY A 138 4.28 -18.52 4.04
N PHE A 139 5.05 -18.77 5.10
CA PHE A 139 4.90 -19.98 5.93
C PHE A 139 4.37 -19.66 7.32
N LEU A 140 3.53 -20.58 7.83
CA LEU A 140 3.22 -20.73 9.24
C LEU A 140 4.20 -21.77 9.83
N TYR A 141 4.86 -21.41 10.92
CA TYR A 141 5.86 -22.22 11.60
C TYR A 141 5.34 -22.72 12.95
N CYS A 142 5.78 -23.92 13.33
CA CYS A 142 5.65 -24.45 14.68
C CYS A 142 7.01 -24.89 15.20
N LEU A 143 7.43 -24.30 16.33
CA LEU A 143 8.67 -24.67 17.02
C LEU A 143 8.36 -25.30 18.38
N ASN A 144 9.33 -26.02 18.90
CA ASN A 144 9.36 -26.43 20.30
C ASN A 144 9.74 -25.22 21.19
N LEU A 145 8.97 -24.97 22.26
CA LEU A 145 9.23 -23.86 23.20
C LEU A 145 10.59 -23.96 23.90
N ALA A 146 11.04 -25.17 24.24
CA ALA A 146 12.22 -25.38 25.07
C ALA A 146 13.53 -25.06 24.32
N ASP A 147 13.65 -25.47 23.06
CA ASP A 147 14.91 -25.39 22.28
C ASP A 147 14.77 -24.65 20.94
N GLY A 148 13.57 -24.22 20.56
CA GLY A 148 13.33 -23.49 19.32
C GLY A 148 13.42 -24.35 18.05
N LYS A 149 13.52 -25.68 18.17
CA LYS A 149 13.60 -26.57 17.02
C LYS A 149 12.30 -26.59 16.24
N LEU A 150 12.42 -26.59 14.91
CA LEU A 150 11.29 -26.72 13.99
C LEU A 150 10.61 -28.08 14.16
N ARG A 151 9.30 -28.06 14.45
CA ARG A 151 8.45 -29.26 14.45
C ARG A 151 7.82 -29.47 13.08
N TRP A 152 7.22 -28.42 12.54
CA TRP A 152 6.63 -28.40 11.21
C TRP A 152 6.52 -26.96 10.69
N LYS A 153 6.42 -26.81 9.37
CA LYS A 153 6.01 -25.57 8.71
C LYS A 153 5.03 -25.89 7.59
N ILE A 154 4.12 -24.97 7.28
CA ILE A 154 3.16 -25.13 6.18
C ILE A 154 3.02 -23.84 5.38
N LYS A 155 2.99 -23.96 4.06
CA LYS A 155 2.77 -22.86 3.13
C LYS A 155 1.35 -22.34 3.25
N GLY A 156 1.17 -21.02 3.32
CA GLY A 156 -0.16 -20.42 3.47
C GLY A 156 -1.06 -20.57 2.24
N ALA A 157 -0.45 -20.60 1.05
CA ALA A 157 -1.13 -20.89 -0.21
C ALA A 157 -1.41 -22.40 -0.41
N PRO A 158 -2.31 -22.78 -1.34
CA PRO A 158 -2.51 -24.17 -1.72
C PRO A 158 -1.20 -24.84 -2.18
N ASP A 159 -1.05 -26.14 -1.91
CA ASP A 159 0.19 -26.85 -2.21
C ASP A 159 0.48 -26.90 -3.72
N THR A 160 -0.57 -26.84 -4.54
CA THR A 160 -0.50 -26.75 -6.01
C THR A 160 0.16 -25.48 -6.54
N HIS A 161 0.29 -24.43 -5.72
CA HIS A 161 0.87 -23.16 -6.15
C HIS A 161 2.38 -23.19 -5.97
N GLN A 162 3.14 -22.95 -7.03
CA GLN A 162 4.59 -22.76 -6.90
C GLN A 162 4.91 -21.53 -6.05
N GLU A 163 6.02 -21.57 -5.33
CA GLU A 163 6.50 -20.40 -4.59
C GLU A 163 6.79 -19.24 -5.56
N ARG A 164 6.37 -18.04 -5.14
CA ARG A 164 6.55 -16.81 -5.89
C ARG A 164 6.83 -15.67 -4.92
N TRP A 165 7.73 -14.79 -5.33
CA TRP A 165 8.23 -13.68 -4.53
C TRP A 165 8.15 -12.37 -5.30
N HIS A 166 8.00 -11.26 -4.60
CA HIS A 166 8.04 -9.90 -5.15
C HIS A 166 8.67 -8.93 -4.15
N LEU A 167 9.01 -7.73 -4.61
CA LEU A 167 9.46 -6.65 -3.73
C LEU A 167 8.25 -5.98 -3.05
N GLY A 168 8.16 -6.10 -1.73
CA GLY A 168 7.12 -5.46 -0.92
C GLY A 168 7.75 -4.56 0.14
N ASN A 169 7.61 -3.24 -0.01
CA ASN A 169 8.23 -2.23 0.85
C ASN A 169 9.72 -2.55 1.09
N ASP A 170 10.50 -2.55 0.01
CA ASP A 170 11.96 -2.72 0.02
C ASP A 170 12.49 -4.11 0.36
N ARG A 171 11.63 -5.12 0.51
CA ARG A 171 12.05 -6.48 0.86
C ARG A 171 11.50 -7.52 -0.08
N LEU A 172 12.30 -8.55 -0.35
CA LEU A 172 11.79 -9.72 -1.05
C LEU A 172 10.92 -10.52 -0.07
N ILE A 173 9.64 -10.67 -0.41
CA ILE A 173 8.65 -11.43 0.37
C ILE A 173 7.84 -12.35 -0.54
N SER A 174 7.15 -13.33 0.05
CA SER A 174 6.23 -14.20 -0.68
C SER A 174 5.04 -13.41 -1.23
N TYR A 175 4.44 -13.90 -2.32
CA TYR A 175 3.14 -13.42 -2.80
C TYR A 175 2.02 -13.63 -1.79
N TRP A 176 2.17 -14.63 -0.92
CA TRP A 176 1.17 -15.01 0.09
C TRP A 176 1.75 -14.92 1.50
N PRO A 177 2.19 -13.73 1.95
CA PRO A 177 2.75 -13.57 3.28
C PRO A 177 1.68 -13.87 4.34
N ILE A 178 2.08 -14.41 5.50
CA ILE A 178 1.15 -14.67 6.59
C ILE A 178 0.87 -13.36 7.34
N ARG A 179 -0.18 -12.66 6.90
CA ARG A 179 -0.60 -11.38 7.50
C ARG A 179 -1.95 -11.39 8.22
N GLY A 180 -2.74 -12.44 8.07
CA GLY A 180 -3.78 -12.77 9.03
C GLY A 180 -3.12 -13.53 10.18
N ALA A 181 -2.78 -12.84 11.26
CA ALA A 181 -2.01 -13.42 12.37
C ALA A 181 -2.71 -14.67 12.92
N PRO A 182 -1.96 -15.70 13.33
CA PRO A 182 -2.57 -16.92 13.81
C PRO A 182 -3.41 -16.67 15.07
N VAL A 183 -4.41 -17.52 15.28
CA VAL A 183 -5.17 -17.69 16.54
C VAL A 183 -5.44 -19.17 16.77
N VAL A 184 -5.41 -19.62 18.03
CA VAL A 184 -5.59 -21.03 18.38
C VAL A 184 -6.85 -21.22 19.20
N LYS A 185 -7.63 -22.24 18.87
CA LYS A 185 -8.71 -22.77 19.71
C LYS A 185 -8.76 -24.28 19.58
N GLU A 186 -8.83 -24.97 20.71
CA GLU A 186 -9.03 -26.43 20.79
C GLU A 186 -8.06 -27.23 19.89
N GLY A 187 -6.76 -26.87 19.94
CA GLY A 187 -5.73 -27.54 19.15
C GLY A 187 -5.75 -27.23 17.64
N VAL A 188 -6.54 -26.27 17.19
CA VAL A 188 -6.60 -25.81 15.79
C VAL A 188 -6.04 -24.41 15.68
N VAL A 189 -5.11 -24.21 14.75
CA VAL A 189 -4.59 -22.90 14.38
C VAL A 189 -5.32 -22.36 13.16
N PHE A 190 -5.83 -21.15 13.25
CA PHE A 190 -6.43 -20.40 12.15
C PHE A 190 -5.53 -19.25 11.73
N PHE A 191 -5.32 -19.05 10.43
CA PHE A 191 -4.48 -17.96 9.92
C PHE A 191 -4.83 -17.58 8.47
N GLY A 192 -4.45 -16.36 8.07
CA GLY A 192 -4.67 -15.82 6.73
C GLY A 192 -3.37 -15.54 5.98
N ALA A 193 -3.35 -15.85 4.68
CA ALA A 193 -2.23 -15.67 3.78
C ALA A 193 -2.60 -14.86 2.54
N GLY A 194 -1.69 -14.01 2.06
CA GLY A 194 -1.93 -13.14 0.91
C GLY A 194 -2.55 -11.81 1.27
N ILE A 195 -2.16 -10.78 0.52
CA ILE A 195 -2.70 -9.42 0.65
C ILE A 195 -3.53 -9.00 -0.56
N TRP A 196 -3.30 -9.61 -1.73
CA TRP A 196 -3.91 -9.21 -3.00
C TRP A 196 -4.96 -10.25 -3.44
N PRO A 197 -6.27 -9.99 -3.35
CA PRO A 197 -7.28 -10.97 -3.79
C PRO A 197 -7.15 -11.34 -5.27
N SER A 198 -6.68 -10.41 -6.09
CA SER A 198 -6.42 -10.66 -7.51
C SER A 198 -5.17 -11.52 -7.76
N MET A 199 -4.34 -11.77 -6.74
CA MET A 199 -3.20 -12.71 -6.80
C MET A 199 -3.41 -13.91 -5.87
N GLY A 200 -4.62 -14.09 -5.36
CA GLY A 200 -4.97 -15.12 -4.39
C GLY A 200 -4.86 -14.67 -2.94
N THR A 201 -5.91 -14.92 -2.16
CA THR A 201 -5.91 -14.80 -0.69
C THR A 201 -6.58 -15.99 -0.06
N TYR A 202 -6.00 -16.47 1.04
CA TYR A 202 -6.37 -17.74 1.65
C TYR A 202 -6.58 -17.59 3.14
N LEU A 203 -7.55 -18.33 3.65
CA LEU A 203 -7.73 -18.56 5.08
C LEU A 203 -7.64 -20.06 5.32
N SER A 204 -6.89 -20.47 6.33
CA SER A 204 -6.64 -21.89 6.62
C SER A 204 -6.88 -22.22 8.08
N ALA A 205 -7.28 -23.47 8.32
CA ALA A 205 -7.20 -24.12 9.62
C ALA A 205 -6.24 -25.31 9.54
N VAL A 206 -5.36 -25.43 10.54
CA VAL A 206 -4.39 -26.53 10.65
C VAL A 206 -4.40 -27.12 12.05
N ASP A 207 -4.15 -28.42 12.15
CA ASP A 207 -3.93 -29.07 13.44
C ASP A 207 -2.59 -28.62 14.05
N ILE A 208 -2.60 -28.22 15.32
CA ILE A 208 -1.41 -27.63 15.98
C ILE A 208 -0.29 -28.65 16.18
N LYS A 209 -0.61 -29.94 16.34
CA LYS A 209 0.39 -30.97 16.63
C LYS A 209 1.12 -31.41 15.36
N THR A 210 0.37 -31.56 14.28
CA THR A 210 0.86 -32.17 13.03
C THR A 210 1.12 -31.17 11.90
N GLY A 211 0.57 -29.96 11.98
CA GLY A 211 0.58 -28.99 10.89
C GLY A 211 -0.33 -29.38 9.71
N LYS A 212 -1.08 -30.48 9.80
CA LYS A 212 -1.97 -30.93 8.72
C LYS A 212 -3.14 -29.96 8.56
N ARG A 213 -3.37 -29.53 7.32
CA ARG A 213 -4.47 -28.64 6.94
C ARG A 213 -5.81 -29.37 7.08
N LYS A 214 -6.71 -28.81 7.89
CA LYS A 214 -8.10 -29.25 8.04
C LYS A 214 -8.98 -28.71 6.90
N TRP A 215 -8.83 -27.42 6.61
CA TRP A 215 -9.48 -26.76 5.49
C TRP A 215 -8.69 -25.55 5.02
N ILE A 216 -8.94 -25.13 3.78
CA ILE A 216 -8.50 -23.87 3.19
C ILE A 216 -9.66 -23.24 2.43
N ASN A 217 -9.94 -21.97 2.71
CA ASN A 217 -10.93 -21.20 1.98
C ASN A 217 -10.22 -20.20 1.05
N GLN A 218 -10.26 -20.49 -0.24
CA GLN A 218 -9.77 -19.63 -1.33
C GLN A 218 -10.87 -18.74 -1.93
N ARG A 219 -12.15 -18.99 -1.63
CA ARG A 219 -13.28 -18.21 -2.17
C ARG A 219 -13.30 -16.78 -1.62
N ILE A 220 -12.62 -16.52 -0.52
CA ILE A 220 -12.50 -15.18 0.07
C ILE A 220 -11.84 -14.16 -0.87
N GLN A 221 -11.11 -14.62 -1.89
CA GLN A 221 -10.44 -13.76 -2.87
C GLN A 221 -11.41 -13.14 -3.90
N TYR A 222 -12.64 -13.68 -4.00
CA TYR A 222 -13.68 -13.15 -4.86
C TYR A 222 -15.01 -13.06 -4.11
N LEU A 223 -15.37 -11.83 -3.75
CA LEU A 223 -16.66 -11.48 -3.17
C LEU A 223 -17.43 -10.66 -4.19
N LYS A 224 -18.66 -11.05 -4.52
CA LYS A 224 -19.57 -10.24 -5.33
C LYS A 224 -20.58 -9.52 -4.45
N ASN A 225 -21.19 -8.46 -5.00
CA ASN A 225 -22.18 -7.64 -4.32
C ASN A 225 -21.66 -6.99 -3.02
N VAL A 226 -20.40 -6.54 -3.02
CA VAL A 226 -19.77 -5.82 -1.92
C VAL A 226 -19.93 -4.31 -2.11
N ARG A 227 -20.15 -3.57 -1.02
CA ARG A 227 -20.26 -2.11 -1.03
C ARG A 227 -18.87 -1.48 -0.83
N ILE A 228 -18.26 -0.95 -1.88
CA ILE A 228 -16.86 -0.47 -1.81
C ILE A 228 -16.75 1.06 -1.93
N ASP A 229 -17.45 1.68 -2.88
CA ASP A 229 -17.37 3.12 -3.17
C ASP A 229 -18.76 3.69 -3.44
N HIS A 230 -19.08 4.81 -2.78
CA HIS A 230 -20.40 5.48 -2.85
C HIS A 230 -21.59 4.51 -2.70
N ASN A 231 -21.36 3.36 -2.06
CA ASN A 231 -22.29 2.27 -1.80
C ASN A 231 -22.86 1.54 -3.03
N TYR A 232 -22.19 1.62 -4.18
CA TYR A 232 -22.46 0.73 -5.31
C TYR A 232 -22.00 -0.69 -5.02
N LEU A 233 -22.77 -1.68 -5.47
CA LEU A 233 -22.44 -3.10 -5.37
C LEU A 233 -21.41 -3.46 -6.45
N HIS A 234 -20.23 -3.90 -6.02
CA HIS A 234 -19.11 -4.28 -6.87
C HIS A 234 -18.41 -5.52 -6.33
N GLU A 235 -17.42 -6.01 -7.08
CA GLU A 235 -16.57 -7.11 -6.63
C GLU A 235 -15.40 -6.63 -5.76
N ALA A 236 -15.10 -7.40 -4.72
CA ALA A 236 -14.00 -7.20 -3.78
C ALA A 236 -13.36 -8.54 -3.42
N GLY A 237 -12.43 -8.52 -2.47
CA GLY A 237 -11.95 -9.73 -1.80
C GLY A 237 -11.54 -9.42 -0.35
N LEU A 238 -11.32 -10.45 0.45
CA LEU A 238 -10.65 -10.27 1.75
C LEU A 238 -9.14 -10.14 1.55
N SER A 239 -8.54 -9.23 2.31
CA SER A 239 -7.08 -9.05 2.42
C SER A 239 -6.69 -9.27 3.89
N PRO A 240 -6.59 -10.52 4.37
CA PRO A 240 -6.35 -10.84 5.78
C PRO A 240 -5.09 -10.15 6.30
N GLN A 241 -5.26 -9.11 7.13
CA GLN A 241 -4.18 -8.30 7.67
C GLN A 241 -4.57 -7.81 9.06
N GLY A 242 -3.88 -8.31 10.08
CA GLY A 242 -4.13 -8.01 11.49
C GLY A 242 -4.20 -9.25 12.37
N TYR A 243 -4.40 -9.04 13.68
CA TYR A 243 -4.53 -10.13 14.64
C TYR A 243 -5.91 -10.79 14.54
N CYS A 244 -5.97 -12.02 14.03
CA CYS A 244 -7.22 -12.80 14.09
C CYS A 244 -7.57 -13.10 15.54
N LEU A 245 -8.86 -13.24 15.83
CA LEU A 245 -9.37 -13.55 17.16
C LEU A 245 -10.59 -14.48 17.06
N ILE A 246 -10.98 -15.08 18.18
CA ILE A 246 -12.19 -15.90 18.27
C ILE A 246 -13.11 -15.29 19.30
N ALA A 247 -14.35 -15.01 18.90
CA ALA A 247 -15.38 -14.45 19.77
C ALA A 247 -16.75 -15.05 19.42
N ASN A 248 -17.52 -15.44 20.44
CA ASN A 248 -18.78 -16.17 20.31
C ASN A 248 -18.66 -17.34 19.32
N ASN A 249 -17.65 -18.19 19.52
CA ASN A 249 -17.32 -19.37 18.71
C ASN A 249 -17.07 -19.12 17.22
N MET A 250 -16.81 -17.88 16.79
CA MET A 250 -16.50 -17.58 15.40
C MET A 250 -15.12 -16.99 15.26
N LEU A 251 -14.45 -17.33 14.16
CA LEU A 251 -13.21 -16.70 13.75
C LEU A 251 -13.50 -15.30 13.18
N VAL A 252 -12.84 -14.29 13.71
CA VAL A 252 -12.92 -12.90 13.22
C VAL A 252 -11.58 -12.56 12.56
N VAL A 253 -11.65 -12.12 11.31
CA VAL A 253 -10.49 -11.86 10.45
C VAL A 253 -10.44 -10.38 10.10
N PRO A 254 -9.48 -9.60 10.63
CA PRO A 254 -9.22 -8.24 10.18
C PRO A 254 -8.75 -8.19 8.72
N ASN A 255 -9.23 -7.21 7.95
CA ASN A 255 -9.03 -7.14 6.49
C ASN A 255 -8.35 -5.84 6.03
N GLY A 256 -7.21 -5.52 6.66
CA GLY A 256 -6.50 -4.29 6.39
C GLY A 256 -7.32 -3.05 6.77
N ARG A 257 -7.58 -2.15 5.83
CA ARG A 257 -8.44 -0.96 6.09
C ARG A 257 -9.95 -1.27 6.08
N SER A 258 -10.37 -2.50 5.82
CA SER A 258 -11.80 -2.86 5.87
C SER A 258 -12.24 -3.32 7.24
N MET A 259 -13.55 -3.44 7.44
CA MET A 259 -14.08 -4.08 8.64
C MET A 259 -13.71 -5.57 8.67
N PRO A 260 -13.68 -6.18 9.87
CA PRO A 260 -13.40 -7.59 10.00
C PRO A 260 -14.52 -8.47 9.39
N ALA A 261 -14.14 -9.64 8.88
CA ALA A 261 -15.05 -10.68 8.44
C ALA A 261 -15.27 -11.70 9.57
N ARG A 262 -16.44 -12.34 9.64
CA ARG A 262 -16.68 -13.50 10.51
C ARG A 262 -16.76 -14.78 9.69
N ILE A 263 -16.04 -15.80 10.15
CA ILE A 263 -15.86 -17.08 9.49
C ILE A 263 -16.20 -18.18 10.50
N ASP A 264 -16.93 -19.19 10.03
CA ASP A 264 -17.17 -20.42 10.77
C ASP A 264 -15.83 -21.19 10.90
N PRO A 265 -15.35 -21.46 12.13
CA PRO A 265 -14.04 -22.08 12.34
C PRO A 265 -14.00 -23.56 11.94
N GLU A 266 -15.13 -24.26 11.91
CA GLU A 266 -15.13 -25.69 11.57
C GLU A 266 -15.09 -25.90 10.06
N THR A 267 -15.85 -25.09 9.32
CA THR A 267 -16.05 -25.26 7.88
C THR A 267 -15.27 -24.28 7.02
N GLY A 268 -14.75 -23.20 7.62
CA GLY A 268 -14.12 -22.08 6.92
C GLY A 268 -15.11 -21.21 6.13
N LYS A 269 -16.42 -21.44 6.24
CA LYS A 269 -17.44 -20.67 5.50
C LYS A 269 -17.59 -19.27 6.05
N MET A 270 -17.74 -18.29 5.16
CA MET A 270 -17.98 -16.91 5.55
C MET A 270 -19.41 -16.75 6.08
N HIS A 271 -19.51 -16.23 7.31
CA HIS A 271 -20.78 -15.91 7.94
C HIS A 271 -21.25 -14.51 7.53
N TYR A 272 -20.41 -13.49 7.73
CA TYR A 272 -20.65 -12.16 7.18
C TYR A 272 -19.36 -11.48 6.77
N PHE A 273 -19.51 -10.51 5.87
CA PHE A 273 -18.53 -9.48 5.62
C PHE A 273 -19.23 -8.18 5.24
N VAL A 274 -18.79 -7.09 5.85
CA VAL A 274 -19.18 -5.73 5.49
C VAL A 274 -17.87 -5.00 5.21
N GLN A 275 -17.76 -4.24 4.13
CA GLN A 275 -16.57 -3.43 3.89
C GLN A 275 -16.45 -2.28 4.92
N GLY A 276 -17.62 -1.76 5.32
CA GLY A 276 -17.82 -0.58 6.16
C GLY A 276 -17.52 0.73 5.43
N TYR A 277 -17.86 1.86 6.06
CA TYR A 277 -17.54 3.19 5.57
C TYR A 277 -16.67 3.95 6.58
N ARG A 278 -15.43 4.28 6.18
CA ARG A 278 -14.43 5.10 6.92
C ARG A 278 -13.77 4.49 8.16
N ASN A 279 -14.40 3.54 8.85
CA ASN A 279 -13.98 3.10 10.20
C ASN A 279 -13.34 1.70 10.31
N GLY A 280 -13.00 1.03 9.20
CA GLY A 280 -12.29 -0.26 9.24
C GLY A 280 -10.82 -0.12 9.71
N ASP A 281 -10.21 -1.17 10.23
CA ASP A 281 -8.81 -1.13 10.71
C ASP A 281 -8.28 -2.55 10.86
N SER A 282 -6.96 -2.73 10.73
CA SER A 282 -6.30 -4.03 10.92
C SER A 282 -6.22 -4.45 12.39
N ARG A 283 -6.52 -3.54 13.32
CA ARG A 283 -6.46 -3.78 14.76
C ARG A 283 -7.88 -3.92 15.32
N VAL A 284 -8.18 -5.11 15.82
CA VAL A 284 -9.52 -5.48 16.28
C VAL A 284 -9.41 -6.27 17.59
N ILE A 285 -10.30 -6.00 18.53
CA ILE A 285 -10.50 -6.81 19.75
C ILE A 285 -11.99 -7.10 19.96
N ALA A 286 -12.31 -8.15 20.71
CA ALA A 286 -13.67 -8.39 21.19
C ALA A 286 -13.92 -7.73 22.56
N ALA A 287 -15.13 -7.21 22.75
CA ALA A 287 -15.60 -6.61 24.00
C ALA A 287 -17.11 -6.88 24.18
N GLY A 288 -17.44 -8.01 24.80
CA GLY A 288 -18.81 -8.48 24.94
C GLY A 288 -19.44 -8.77 23.58
N ASP A 289 -20.61 -8.19 23.30
CA ASP A 289 -21.33 -8.34 22.03
C ASP A 289 -20.77 -7.49 20.88
N TYR A 290 -19.63 -6.84 21.07
CA TYR A 290 -19.07 -5.89 20.13
C TYR A 290 -17.62 -6.23 19.75
N LEU A 291 -17.24 -5.86 18.53
CA LEU A 291 -15.87 -5.71 18.10
C LEU A 291 -15.50 -4.23 18.13
N LEU A 292 -14.38 -3.90 18.76
CA LEU A 292 -13.76 -2.58 18.69
C LEU A 292 -12.71 -2.59 17.58
N VAL A 293 -12.93 -1.78 16.54
CA VAL A 293 -12.15 -1.76 15.29
C VAL A 293 -11.41 -0.43 15.19
N GLY A 294 -10.09 -0.47 15.33
CA GLY A 294 -9.26 0.73 15.33
C GLY A 294 -9.68 1.73 16.41
N HIS A 295 -9.54 3.02 16.09
CA HIS A 295 -9.75 4.11 17.05
C HIS A 295 -11.23 4.40 17.33
N SER A 296 -12.11 4.12 16.38
CA SER A 296 -13.51 4.56 16.45
C SER A 296 -14.54 3.54 15.99
N GLY A 297 -14.16 2.51 15.23
CA GLY A 297 -15.08 1.51 14.66
C GLY A 297 -15.67 0.60 15.72
N VAL A 298 -16.98 0.33 15.62
CA VAL A 298 -17.70 -0.58 16.53
C VAL A 298 -18.66 -1.42 15.70
N VAL A 299 -18.46 -2.74 15.73
CA VAL A 299 -19.26 -3.70 14.98
C VAL A 299 -19.98 -4.61 15.96
N ASN A 300 -21.29 -4.81 15.79
CA ASN A 300 -22.05 -5.77 16.57
C ASN A 300 -21.71 -7.20 16.10
N LEU A 301 -21.39 -8.10 17.03
CA LEU A 301 -21.01 -9.47 16.70
C LEU A 301 -22.16 -10.28 16.10
N ALA A 302 -23.39 -10.07 16.56
CA ALA A 302 -24.56 -10.86 16.15
C ALA A 302 -24.90 -10.67 14.67
N ASP A 303 -24.92 -9.42 14.19
CA ASP A 303 -25.35 -9.09 12.82
C ASP A 303 -24.21 -8.57 11.92
N GLY A 304 -23.02 -8.36 12.47
CA GLY A 304 -21.85 -7.87 11.73
C GLY A 304 -21.96 -6.42 11.26
N ARG A 305 -22.92 -5.66 11.78
CA ARG A 305 -23.16 -4.29 11.38
C ARG A 305 -22.46 -3.30 12.28
N GLU A 306 -22.04 -2.21 11.67
CA GLU A 306 -21.56 -1.04 12.40
C GLU A 306 -22.73 -0.39 13.15
N VAL A 307 -22.56 -0.13 14.45
CA VAL A 307 -23.65 0.31 15.36
C VAL A 307 -24.23 1.68 14.94
N GLY A 308 -23.49 2.48 14.19
CA GLY A 308 -23.84 3.85 13.78
C GLY A 308 -24.81 4.02 12.60
N ASN A 309 -25.40 2.98 12.01
CA ASN A 309 -26.22 3.12 10.80
C ASN A 309 -27.53 3.90 11.04
N ARG A 310 -27.66 5.13 10.53
CA ARG A 310 -28.80 6.05 10.81
C ARG A 310 -29.99 5.89 9.86
N TRP A 311 -29.77 5.54 8.60
CA TRP A 311 -30.83 5.59 7.58
C TRP A 311 -31.75 4.38 7.60
N VAL A 312 -31.22 3.22 8.00
CA VAL A 312 -32.02 2.01 8.18
C VAL A 312 -33.08 2.22 9.26
N ASP A 313 -32.73 2.94 10.34
CA ASP A 313 -33.60 3.16 11.50
C ASP A 313 -34.57 4.34 11.31
N ALA A 314 -34.22 5.31 10.47
CA ALA A 314 -35.05 6.50 10.20
C ALA A 314 -36.32 6.20 9.38
N GLY A 315 -36.38 5.06 8.68
CA GLY A 315 -37.56 4.67 7.90
C GLY A 315 -38.05 5.78 6.97
N LYS A 316 -39.34 6.13 7.06
CA LYS A 316 -39.98 7.18 6.25
C LYS A 316 -39.51 8.61 6.54
N ASP A 317 -38.80 8.84 7.66
CA ASP A 317 -38.35 10.17 8.12
C ASP A 317 -36.95 10.55 7.60
N ALA A 318 -36.36 9.72 6.74
CA ALA A 318 -35.14 10.07 6.03
C ALA A 318 -35.39 11.18 4.97
N PRO A 319 -34.37 12.00 4.60
CA PRO A 319 -34.50 13.13 3.67
C PRO A 319 -35.20 12.77 2.37
N LYS A 320 -35.93 13.69 1.74
CA LYS A 320 -36.63 13.43 0.46
C LYS A 320 -35.71 13.00 -0.69
N SER A 321 -34.41 13.32 -0.64
CA SER A 321 -33.39 12.85 -1.59
C SER A 321 -32.92 11.41 -1.32
N TRP A 322 -33.32 10.84 -0.18
CA TRP A 322 -33.15 9.45 0.20
C TRP A 322 -34.35 8.64 -0.29
N SER A 323 -34.09 7.44 -0.79
CA SER A 323 -35.08 6.57 -1.40
C SER A 323 -35.29 5.33 -0.53
N MET A 324 -36.55 5.06 -0.17
CA MET A 324 -36.96 3.86 0.58
C MET A 324 -36.57 2.56 -0.13
N SER A 325 -36.53 2.54 -1.47
CA SER A 325 -36.07 1.39 -2.27
C SER A 325 -34.54 1.24 -2.29
N LYS A 326 -33.82 2.13 -1.60
CA LYS A 326 -32.35 2.21 -1.48
C LYS A 326 -31.91 2.27 -0.01
N ARG A 327 -32.77 1.81 0.91
CA ARG A 327 -32.56 1.78 2.39
C ARG A 327 -31.26 1.09 2.82
N ASP A 328 -30.74 0.25 1.95
CA ASP A 328 -29.55 -0.57 2.07
C ASP A 328 -28.26 0.14 1.57
N GLN A 329 -28.35 1.29 0.91
CA GLN A 329 -27.23 1.98 0.27
C GLN A 329 -26.32 2.79 1.22
N PHE A 330 -26.33 2.54 2.52
CA PHE A 330 -25.38 3.19 3.42
C PHE A 330 -25.13 2.30 4.64
N GLU A 331 -23.92 1.75 4.75
CA GLU A 331 -23.44 1.04 5.94
C GLU A 331 -22.35 1.90 6.58
N GLY A 332 -22.74 2.65 7.61
CA GLY A 332 -21.94 3.66 8.29
C GLY A 332 -22.68 5.00 8.39
N PRO A 333 -22.24 5.96 9.20
CA PRO A 333 -22.98 7.20 9.37
C PRO A 333 -22.46 8.31 8.41
N PHE A 334 -23.32 9.25 7.99
CA PHE A 334 -22.90 10.40 7.18
C PHE A 334 -22.01 11.37 8.00
N ASP A 335 -22.41 11.60 9.24
CA ASP A 335 -21.61 12.21 10.32
C ASP A 335 -20.99 11.07 11.15
N ALA A 336 -19.71 11.11 11.52
CA ALA A 336 -19.16 10.11 12.44
C ALA A 336 -20.01 10.01 13.72
N TYR A 337 -20.38 8.80 14.15
CA TYR A 337 -21.03 8.64 15.45
C TYR A 337 -20.06 9.05 16.56
N LYS A 338 -20.59 9.61 17.63
CA LYS A 338 -19.77 10.02 18.77
C LYS A 338 -19.29 8.76 19.49
N SER A 339 -17.97 8.51 19.48
CA SER A 339 -17.34 7.43 20.24
C SER A 339 -17.19 7.82 21.71
N MET A 340 -17.10 6.80 22.56
CA MET A 340 -16.77 6.98 23.98
C MET A 340 -15.25 7.13 24.15
N PRO A 341 -14.77 8.18 24.84
CA PRO A 341 -13.36 8.33 25.15
C PRO A 341 -12.79 7.06 25.79
N GLY A 342 -11.61 6.63 25.34
CA GLY A 342 -10.93 5.45 25.85
C GLY A 342 -11.47 4.10 25.34
N CYS A 343 -12.62 4.04 24.63
CA CYS A 343 -13.12 2.81 24.03
C CYS A 343 -12.61 2.64 22.58
N SER A 344 -11.62 1.77 22.39
CA SER A 344 -10.97 1.49 21.10
C SER A 344 -10.34 0.10 21.10
N PHE A 345 -9.65 -0.29 20.03
CA PHE A 345 -8.87 -1.53 19.98
C PHE A 345 -7.81 -1.68 21.09
N ARG A 346 -7.42 -0.59 21.76
CA ARG A 346 -6.45 -0.61 22.87
C ARG A 346 -7.06 -1.00 24.20
N SER A 347 -8.38 -0.93 24.31
CA SER A 347 -9.10 -1.08 25.57
C SER A 347 -8.96 -2.47 26.17
N VAL A 348 -9.09 -2.54 27.49
CA VAL A 348 -9.23 -3.80 28.21
C VAL A 348 -10.71 -4.10 28.38
N TYR A 349 -11.10 -5.35 28.17
CA TYR A 349 -12.45 -5.82 28.47
C TYR A 349 -12.41 -6.92 29.53
N ASP A 350 -13.14 -6.74 30.63
CA ASP A 350 -13.22 -7.72 31.70
C ASP A 350 -14.62 -7.74 32.30
N GLN A 351 -15.29 -8.89 32.25
CA GLN A 351 -16.61 -9.13 32.86
C GLN A 351 -17.65 -8.01 32.61
N GLY A 352 -17.78 -7.55 31.37
CA GLY A 352 -18.74 -6.49 31.01
C GLY A 352 -18.20 -5.07 31.16
N ILE A 353 -17.06 -4.86 31.78
CA ILE A 353 -16.45 -3.54 31.94
C ILE A 353 -15.35 -3.31 30.90
N CYS A 354 -15.40 -2.18 30.23
CA CYS A 354 -14.34 -1.72 29.34
C CYS A 354 -13.52 -0.63 30.03
N TYR A 355 -12.20 -0.84 30.10
CA TYR A 355 -11.24 0.13 30.60
C TYR A 355 -10.42 0.71 29.45
N GLY A 356 -10.18 2.01 29.50
CA GLY A 356 -9.41 2.69 28.48
C GLY A 356 -8.77 3.98 28.97
N VAL A 357 -7.75 4.43 28.26
CA VAL A 357 -7.08 5.70 28.55
C VAL A 357 -7.25 6.62 27.34
N ASP A 358 -7.69 7.84 27.58
CA ASP A 358 -7.72 8.89 26.57
C ASP A 358 -7.26 10.21 27.19
N MET A 359 -6.29 10.85 26.54
CA MET A 359 -5.71 12.14 26.96
C MET A 359 -5.36 12.22 28.46
N GLY A 360 -4.78 11.14 29.01
CA GLY A 360 -4.35 11.07 30.41
C GLY A 360 -5.44 10.73 31.42
N VAL A 361 -6.67 10.46 30.98
CA VAL A 361 -7.79 10.06 31.84
C VAL A 361 -8.12 8.59 31.60
N VAL A 362 -8.20 7.82 32.69
CA VAL A 362 -8.70 6.43 32.65
C VAL A 362 -10.22 6.45 32.76
N TYR A 363 -10.89 5.67 31.91
CA TYR A 363 -12.33 5.50 31.91
C TYR A 363 -12.70 4.04 32.16
N ALA A 364 -13.78 3.82 32.90
CA ALA A 364 -14.42 2.51 33.05
C ALA A 364 -15.90 2.61 32.65
N TYR A 365 -16.31 1.83 31.66
CA TYR A 365 -17.69 1.78 31.17
C TYR A 365 -18.31 0.41 31.34
N ASP A 366 -19.60 0.35 31.67
CA ASP A 366 -20.39 -0.87 31.72
C ASP A 366 -20.94 -1.20 30.32
N LEU A 367 -20.17 -1.96 29.54
CA LEU A 367 -20.53 -2.34 28.17
C LEU A 367 -21.69 -3.33 28.12
N SER A 368 -21.99 -4.04 29.21
CA SER A 368 -23.18 -4.91 29.27
C SER A 368 -24.49 -4.11 29.13
N LYS A 369 -24.44 -2.80 29.39
CA LYS A 369 -25.56 -1.85 29.23
C LYS A 369 -25.34 -0.88 28.07
N ALA A 370 -24.42 -1.18 27.16
CA ALA A 370 -24.20 -0.35 25.99
C ALA A 370 -25.45 -0.31 25.09
N LYS A 371 -25.82 0.90 24.68
CA LYS A 371 -26.98 1.15 23.82
C LYS A 371 -26.67 2.16 22.72
N LYS A 372 -27.53 2.16 21.71
CA LYS A 372 -27.55 3.20 20.68
C LYS A 372 -28.55 4.28 21.08
N SER A 373 -28.16 5.53 20.98
CA SER A 373 -29.02 6.70 21.16
C SER A 373 -28.78 7.74 20.05
N LEU A 374 -29.56 8.82 20.04
CA LEU A 374 -29.43 9.94 19.10
C LEU A 374 -29.09 11.22 19.85
N TYR A 375 -28.36 12.13 19.22
CA TYR A 375 -28.10 13.48 19.76
C TYR A 375 -28.35 14.54 18.68
N GLU A 376 -28.70 15.77 19.08
CA GLU A 376 -28.94 16.85 18.13
C GLU A 376 -27.64 17.57 17.74
N LYS A 377 -27.47 17.84 16.44
CA LYS A 377 -26.35 18.60 15.87
C LYS A 377 -26.87 19.56 14.80
N LYS A 378 -26.46 20.83 14.82
CA LYS A 378 -26.81 21.80 13.77
C LYS A 378 -25.81 21.74 12.61
N HIS A 379 -26.31 21.74 11.38
CA HIS A 379 -25.57 21.95 10.13
C HIS A 379 -26.22 23.12 9.38
N GLY A 380 -25.67 24.32 9.54
CA GLY A 380 -26.35 25.54 9.08
C GLY A 380 -27.69 25.73 9.79
N ALA A 381 -28.77 25.92 9.03
CA ALA A 381 -30.14 26.03 9.55
C ALA A 381 -30.80 24.67 9.87
N GLN A 382 -30.19 23.54 9.47
CA GLN A 382 -30.78 22.21 9.65
C GLN A 382 -30.32 21.56 10.96
N THR A 383 -31.25 21.05 11.76
CA THR A 383 -30.93 20.14 12.87
C THR A 383 -30.92 18.70 12.36
N VAL A 384 -29.82 17.99 12.60
CA VAL A 384 -29.69 16.55 12.34
C VAL A 384 -29.56 15.78 13.65
N ARG A 385 -29.90 14.49 13.63
CA ARG A 385 -29.84 13.58 14.78
C ARG A 385 -28.92 12.39 14.52
N PRO A 386 -27.58 12.53 14.60
CA PRO A 386 -26.67 11.41 14.37
C PRO A 386 -26.75 10.37 15.49
N ALA A 387 -26.34 9.14 15.18
CA ALA A 387 -26.25 8.08 16.17
C ALA A 387 -25.09 8.31 17.14
N LYS A 388 -25.28 7.87 18.37
CA LYS A 388 -24.28 7.78 19.44
C LYS A 388 -24.32 6.35 19.98
N TRP A 389 -23.15 5.75 20.17
CA TRP A 389 -23.01 4.51 20.91
C TRP A 389 -22.49 4.84 22.30
N GLU A 390 -23.25 4.48 23.34
CA GLU A 390 -22.93 4.87 24.71
C GLU A 390 -23.19 3.73 25.69
N ALA A 391 -22.33 3.66 26.69
CA ALA A 391 -22.43 2.78 27.84
C ALA A 391 -22.38 3.64 29.11
N PRO A 392 -23.00 3.22 30.22
CA PRO A 392 -22.88 3.91 31.50
C PRO A 392 -21.41 4.06 31.91
N LEU A 393 -20.99 5.29 32.20
CA LEU A 393 -19.70 5.55 32.82
C LEU A 393 -19.78 5.15 34.30
N LEU A 394 -18.97 4.19 34.71
CA LEU A 394 -18.89 3.76 36.11
C LEU A 394 -18.04 4.73 36.92
N TRP A 395 -16.85 5.06 36.39
CA TRP A 395 -15.94 6.03 36.98
C TRP A 395 -14.90 6.48 35.96
N LYS A 396 -14.22 7.59 36.28
CA LYS A 396 -13.03 8.07 35.59
C LYS A 396 -11.96 8.49 36.59
N LEU A 397 -10.70 8.38 36.22
CA LEU A 397 -9.55 8.75 37.02
C LEU A 397 -8.63 9.64 36.17
N ASP A 398 -8.48 10.91 36.56
CA ASP A 398 -7.40 11.75 36.04
C ASP A 398 -6.09 11.26 36.64
N THR A 399 -5.13 10.89 35.78
CA THR A 399 -3.84 10.37 36.25
C THR A 399 -2.92 11.46 36.79
N GLY A 400 -3.18 12.73 36.47
CA GLY A 400 -2.29 13.86 36.77
C GLY A 400 -0.99 13.87 35.93
N LEU A 401 -0.87 13.02 34.92
CA LEU A 401 0.36 12.84 34.11
C LEU A 401 0.40 13.68 32.83
N GLY A 402 -0.61 14.52 32.59
CA GLY A 402 -0.74 15.35 31.38
C GLY A 402 -1.55 14.68 30.26
N LYS A 403 -1.49 15.24 29.05
CA LYS A 403 -2.38 14.90 27.92
C LYS A 403 -1.62 14.33 26.71
N ASP A 404 -0.83 13.27 26.93
CA ASP A 404 -0.05 12.63 25.87
C ASP A 404 -0.69 11.32 25.38
N LYS A 405 -0.21 10.76 24.27
CA LYS A 405 -0.73 9.53 23.66
C LYS A 405 -0.53 8.32 24.57
N THR A 406 -1.52 7.43 24.54
CA THR A 406 -1.46 6.10 25.15
C THR A 406 -1.53 5.04 24.07
N HIS A 407 -0.61 4.08 24.12
CA HIS A 407 -0.50 2.99 23.16
C HIS A 407 -0.91 1.63 23.75
N SER A 408 -0.79 1.43 25.05
CA SER A 408 -1.22 0.18 25.68
C SER A 408 -1.83 0.39 27.05
N ILE A 409 -2.83 -0.44 27.34
CA ILE A 409 -3.41 -0.68 28.66
C ILE A 409 -3.71 -2.18 28.76
N ILE A 410 -3.41 -2.75 29.94
CA ILE A 410 -3.68 -4.13 30.32
C ILE A 410 -4.21 -4.18 31.76
N LYS A 411 -4.89 -5.27 32.12
CA LYS A 411 -5.33 -5.55 33.49
C LYS A 411 -4.68 -6.83 33.99
N ALA A 412 -4.03 -6.74 35.15
CA ALA A 412 -3.48 -7.89 35.87
C ALA A 412 -4.11 -7.92 37.27
N GLY A 413 -4.91 -8.95 37.55
CA GLY A 413 -5.72 -9.01 38.76
C GLY A 413 -6.65 -7.79 38.84
N ASN A 414 -6.59 -7.02 39.92
CA ASN A 414 -7.37 -5.79 40.11
C ASN A 414 -6.58 -4.50 39.82
N THR A 415 -5.50 -4.57 39.04
CA THR A 415 -4.65 -3.42 38.73
C THR A 415 -4.57 -3.20 37.21
N LEU A 416 -4.82 -1.97 36.79
CA LEU A 416 -4.61 -1.53 35.41
C LEU A 416 -3.17 -1.03 35.26
N TYR A 417 -2.44 -1.52 34.26
CA TYR A 417 -1.13 -1.02 33.87
C TYR A 417 -1.23 -0.32 32.52
N ALA A 418 -0.77 0.92 32.46
CA ALA A 418 -0.81 1.74 31.25
C ALA A 418 0.29 2.80 31.30
N HIS A 419 0.23 3.77 30.38
CA HIS A 419 1.16 4.89 30.34
C HIS A 419 0.49 6.14 29.79
N VAL A 420 1.09 7.30 30.06
CA VAL A 420 0.80 8.57 29.37
C VAL A 420 2.12 9.09 28.83
N GLY A 421 2.27 9.11 27.50
CA GLY A 421 3.54 9.44 26.86
C GLY A 421 4.63 8.43 27.26
N LYS A 422 5.63 8.91 28.01
CA LYS A 422 6.76 8.11 28.50
C LYS A 422 6.64 7.65 29.96
N THR A 423 5.56 8.02 30.64
CA THR A 423 5.37 7.69 32.06
C THR A 423 4.42 6.51 32.21
N LEU A 424 4.94 5.39 32.71
CA LEU A 424 4.16 4.22 33.10
C LEU A 424 3.39 4.52 34.39
N PHE A 425 2.21 3.92 34.54
CA PHE A 425 1.47 3.93 35.80
C PHE A 425 0.73 2.62 36.05
N ALA A 426 0.49 2.33 37.33
CA ALA A 426 -0.41 1.28 37.78
C ALA A 426 -1.57 1.90 38.57
N ALA A 427 -2.81 1.61 38.18
CA ALA A 427 -4.01 2.06 38.85
C ALA A 427 -4.77 0.87 39.47
N LYS A 428 -4.82 0.82 40.80
CA LYS A 428 -5.50 -0.23 41.55
C LYS A 428 -6.99 0.06 41.62
N ILE A 429 -7.81 -0.88 41.17
CA ILE A 429 -9.27 -0.80 41.20
C ILE A 429 -9.72 -1.12 42.63
N ALA A 430 -10.61 -0.29 43.18
CA ALA A 430 -11.20 -0.50 44.49
C ALA A 430 -12.04 -1.78 44.53
N LYS A 431 -12.17 -2.40 45.71
CA LYS A 431 -12.91 -3.66 45.87
C LYS A 431 -14.39 -3.56 45.43
N ASP A 432 -14.99 -2.39 45.57
CA ASP A 432 -16.37 -2.11 45.14
C ASP A 432 -16.49 -1.87 43.61
N GLN A 433 -15.36 -1.83 42.90
CA GLN A 433 -15.23 -1.52 41.48
C GLN A 433 -15.77 -0.13 41.07
N LYS A 434 -16.01 0.77 42.02
CA LYS A 434 -16.57 2.11 41.75
C LYS A 434 -15.51 3.19 41.61
N SER A 435 -14.24 2.88 41.86
CA SER A 435 -13.14 3.81 41.72
C SER A 435 -11.81 3.09 41.47
N ALA A 436 -10.77 3.86 41.13
CA ALA A 436 -9.40 3.39 41.08
C ALA A 436 -8.46 4.49 41.57
N LYS A 437 -7.26 4.10 42.02
CA LYS A 437 -6.20 5.02 42.45
C LYS A 437 -4.87 4.64 41.82
N VAL A 438 -4.10 5.64 41.36
CA VAL A 438 -2.72 5.40 40.93
C VAL A 438 -1.86 5.03 42.14
N VAL A 439 -1.27 3.83 42.11
CA VAL A 439 -0.44 3.27 43.20
C VAL A 439 1.05 3.20 42.85
N TRP A 440 1.38 3.29 41.56
CA TRP A 440 2.77 3.27 41.08
C TRP A 440 2.92 4.05 39.80
N GLN A 441 4.10 4.65 39.63
CA GLN A 441 4.49 5.38 38.43
C GLN A 441 5.98 5.19 38.15
N HIS A 442 6.37 5.19 36.88
CA HIS A 442 7.77 5.17 36.48
C HIS A 442 7.98 5.88 35.15
N LYS A 443 8.90 6.84 35.09
CA LYS A 443 9.21 7.60 33.87
C LYS A 443 10.32 6.93 33.07
N LEU A 444 10.01 6.55 31.83
CA LEU A 444 11.00 6.07 30.87
C LEU A 444 11.58 7.21 30.03
N THR A 445 12.69 6.95 29.36
CA THR A 445 13.26 7.88 28.36
C THR A 445 12.70 7.61 26.96
N GLN A 446 12.23 6.39 26.72
CA GLN A 446 11.67 5.89 25.46
C GLN A 446 10.14 5.99 25.42
N PRO A 447 9.54 6.21 24.23
CA PRO A 447 8.09 6.11 24.05
C PRO A 447 7.62 4.65 24.14
N VAL A 448 6.58 4.41 24.93
CA VAL A 448 6.02 3.08 25.18
C VAL A 448 5.16 2.62 23.99
N GLY A 449 5.28 1.35 23.63
CA GLY A 449 4.50 0.71 22.55
C GLY A 449 3.49 -0.31 23.09
N SER A 450 3.99 -1.36 23.76
CA SER A 450 3.18 -2.48 24.27
C SER A 450 3.57 -2.85 25.71
N LEU A 451 2.63 -3.48 26.41
CA LEU A 451 2.75 -3.90 27.81
C LEU A 451 2.21 -5.32 27.94
N ILE A 452 2.92 -6.19 28.65
CA ILE A 452 2.40 -7.50 29.09
C ILE A 452 2.77 -7.75 30.55
N VAL A 453 1.98 -8.58 31.23
CA VAL A 453 2.27 -9.05 32.58
C VAL A 453 2.22 -10.57 32.58
N ALA A 454 3.29 -11.18 33.08
CA ALA A 454 3.41 -12.62 33.25
C ALA A 454 4.62 -12.93 34.15
N ASN A 455 4.58 -14.07 34.83
CA ASN A 455 5.71 -14.55 35.64
C ASN A 455 6.19 -13.52 36.65
N GLN A 456 5.25 -12.87 37.35
CA GLN A 456 5.51 -11.83 38.34
C GLN A 456 6.35 -10.65 37.81
N ARG A 457 6.23 -10.35 36.50
CA ARG A 457 6.95 -9.28 35.84
C ARG A 457 6.04 -8.44 34.97
N LEU A 458 6.34 -7.15 34.89
CA LEU A 458 5.79 -6.23 33.88
C LEU A 458 6.84 -6.05 32.80
N ILE A 459 6.51 -6.43 31.57
CA ILE A 459 7.38 -6.29 30.41
C ILE A 459 6.85 -5.16 29.54
N VAL A 460 7.73 -4.24 29.17
CA VAL A 460 7.41 -3.02 28.42
C VAL A 460 8.22 -3.00 27.14
N SER A 461 7.53 -3.02 26.01
CA SER A 461 8.08 -2.84 24.67
C SER A 461 7.94 -1.39 24.24
N CYS A 462 9.00 -0.76 23.76
CA CYS A 462 9.05 0.64 23.33
C CYS A 462 9.12 0.76 21.81
N LEU A 463 8.60 1.88 21.26
CA LEU A 463 8.52 2.11 19.80
C LEU A 463 9.89 2.18 19.12
N ASN A 464 10.96 2.46 19.88
CA ASN A 464 12.33 2.52 19.39
C ASN A 464 13.15 1.24 19.69
N GLY A 465 12.46 0.12 19.96
CA GLY A 465 13.06 -1.21 20.12
C GLY A 465 13.56 -1.55 21.53
N TYR A 466 13.39 -0.68 22.53
CA TYR A 466 13.75 -1.05 23.90
C TYR A 466 12.74 -2.02 24.49
N LEU A 467 13.24 -3.01 25.22
CA LEU A 467 12.44 -3.95 26.01
C LEU A 467 12.91 -3.83 27.46
N HIS A 468 11.99 -3.45 28.35
CA HIS A 468 12.22 -3.31 29.79
C HIS A 468 11.46 -4.38 30.55
N CYS A 469 12.08 -4.97 31.56
CA CYS A 469 11.45 -5.87 32.50
C CYS A 469 11.49 -5.26 33.89
N PHE A 470 10.31 -5.11 34.49
CA PHE A 470 10.13 -4.74 35.88
C PHE A 470 9.77 -5.97 36.69
N GLN A 471 10.24 -6.01 37.94
CA GLN A 471 10.13 -7.15 38.84
C GLN A 471 9.63 -6.71 40.21
N THR A 472 9.28 -7.69 41.04
CA THR A 472 8.68 -7.51 42.37
C THR A 472 9.70 -7.14 43.44
N GLU A 473 10.94 -7.62 43.31
CA GLU A 473 11.99 -7.43 44.31
C GLU A 473 13.05 -6.42 43.84
N PRO A 474 13.57 -5.56 44.73
CA PRO A 474 14.63 -4.63 44.39
C PRO A 474 15.92 -5.37 44.06
N GLN A 475 16.46 -5.14 42.87
CA GLN A 475 17.79 -5.60 42.46
C GLN A 475 18.47 -4.54 41.59
N LYS A 476 19.77 -4.71 41.35
CA LYS A 476 20.53 -3.83 40.46
C LYS A 476 20.01 -3.97 39.02
N HIS A 477 19.64 -2.85 38.41
CA HIS A 477 19.19 -2.80 37.02
C HIS A 477 20.29 -3.29 36.06
N LYS A 478 20.04 -4.39 35.35
CA LYS A 478 20.96 -4.96 34.34
C LYS A 478 20.65 -4.40 32.95
N TRP A 479 21.63 -3.74 32.32
CA TRP A 479 21.54 -3.35 30.90
C TRP A 479 22.24 -4.37 30.02
N LEU A 480 21.46 -5.08 29.22
CA LEU A 480 21.95 -6.00 28.19
C LEU A 480 22.36 -5.18 26.97
N LYS A 481 23.67 -5.08 26.75
CA LYS A 481 24.23 -4.39 25.59
C LYS A 481 24.08 -5.26 24.35
N GLN A 482 23.57 -4.69 23.27
CA GLN A 482 23.77 -5.26 21.95
C GLN A 482 25.23 -5.01 21.57
N VAL A 483 25.98 -6.07 21.26
CA VAL A 483 27.33 -5.93 20.73
C VAL A 483 27.20 -5.49 19.28
N ARG A 484 27.54 -4.23 19.00
CA ARG A 484 27.74 -3.78 17.62
C ARG A 484 29.20 -3.95 17.27
N VAL A 485 29.46 -4.65 16.18
CA VAL A 485 30.81 -4.79 15.63
C VAL A 485 30.92 -3.95 14.36
N PRO A 486 32.07 -3.32 14.07
CA PRO A 486 32.29 -2.74 12.75
C PRO A 486 32.27 -3.84 11.69
N LEU A 487 32.05 -3.46 10.43
CA LEU A 487 32.31 -4.36 9.30
C LEU A 487 33.75 -4.88 9.40
N PRO A 488 33.99 -6.18 9.15
CA PRO A 488 35.33 -6.75 9.24
C PRO A 488 36.26 -6.12 8.21
N ARG A 489 37.58 -6.18 8.48
CA ARG A 489 38.59 -5.82 7.50
C ARG A 489 38.55 -6.82 6.35
N ILE A 490 38.62 -6.30 5.13
CA ILE A 490 38.46 -7.09 3.91
C ILE A 490 39.84 -7.38 3.32
N SER A 491 39.99 -8.57 2.75
CA SER A 491 41.21 -8.96 2.04
C SER A 491 41.39 -8.08 0.79
N ALA A 492 42.64 -7.94 0.32
CA ALA A 492 42.88 -7.23 -0.94
C ALA A 492 42.18 -7.92 -2.12
N GLU A 493 42.09 -9.24 -2.07
CA GLU A 493 41.45 -10.09 -3.08
C GLU A 493 39.93 -9.87 -3.15
N ASP A 494 39.22 -9.94 -2.02
CA ASP A 494 37.76 -9.70 -1.99
C ASP A 494 37.41 -8.27 -2.39
N ASN A 495 38.27 -7.30 -2.03
CA ASN A 495 38.08 -5.91 -2.42
C ASN A 495 38.24 -5.75 -3.94
N GLN A 496 39.29 -6.35 -4.52
CA GLN A 496 39.50 -6.37 -5.97
C GLN A 496 38.34 -7.06 -6.70
N LEU A 497 37.83 -8.16 -6.15
CA LEU A 497 36.69 -8.89 -6.69
C LEU A 497 35.40 -8.06 -6.65
N ALA A 498 35.15 -7.34 -5.57
CA ALA A 498 34.02 -6.41 -5.49
C ALA A 498 34.11 -5.32 -6.56
N PHE A 499 35.31 -4.75 -6.81
CA PHE A 499 35.53 -3.82 -7.91
C PHE A 499 35.31 -4.47 -9.28
N GLU A 500 35.82 -5.69 -9.53
CA GLU A 500 35.63 -6.42 -10.79
C GLU A 500 34.12 -6.57 -11.12
N TYR A 501 33.30 -6.92 -10.13
CA TYR A 501 31.85 -7.04 -10.33
C TYR A 501 31.15 -5.68 -10.50
N LEU A 502 31.56 -4.65 -9.77
CA LEU A 502 30.93 -3.33 -9.84
C LEU A 502 31.28 -2.58 -11.13
N ASP A 503 32.52 -2.68 -11.61
CA ASP A 503 32.98 -2.10 -12.87
C ASP A 503 32.21 -2.65 -14.08
N ALA A 504 31.74 -3.90 -13.98
CA ALA A 504 30.89 -4.51 -14.99
C ALA A 504 29.45 -3.92 -15.00
N SER A 505 29.03 -3.23 -13.93
CA SER A 505 27.65 -2.79 -13.70
C SER A 505 27.47 -1.27 -13.90
N SER A 506 26.23 -0.79 -13.79
CA SER A 506 25.93 0.66 -13.75
C SER A 506 25.95 1.25 -12.33
N ILE A 507 26.35 0.48 -11.32
CA ILE A 507 26.37 0.92 -9.93
C ILE A 507 27.59 1.83 -9.73
N LYS A 508 27.34 3.07 -9.29
CA LYS A 508 28.41 4.01 -8.99
C LYS A 508 29.13 3.60 -7.70
N VAL A 509 30.45 3.50 -7.77
CA VAL A 509 31.33 3.32 -6.60
C VAL A 509 31.29 4.57 -5.73
N GLY A 510 31.28 4.39 -4.42
CA GLY A 510 31.23 5.43 -3.41
C GLY A 510 30.08 5.23 -2.43
N SER A 511 30.33 5.58 -1.16
CA SER A 511 29.35 5.55 -0.08
C SER A 511 28.68 6.91 0.17
N GLU A 512 29.02 7.93 -0.61
CA GLU A 512 28.56 9.31 -0.40
C GLU A 512 27.21 9.55 -1.08
N GLY A 513 26.15 9.65 -0.26
CA GLY A 513 24.80 9.97 -0.72
C GLY A 513 23.74 9.18 0.05
N PRO A 514 22.54 9.73 0.31
CA PRO A 514 21.53 9.09 1.17
C PRO A 514 20.75 7.94 0.50
N LEU A 515 20.91 7.72 -0.82
CA LEU A 515 20.08 6.81 -1.60
C LEU A 515 20.81 5.52 -1.96
N ILE A 516 20.06 4.41 -2.02
CA ILE A 516 20.57 3.11 -2.46
C ILE A 516 20.75 3.14 -3.98
N ALA A 517 21.93 2.74 -4.47
CA ALA A 517 22.30 2.78 -5.89
C ALA A 517 21.60 1.69 -6.72
N GLY A 518 21.31 0.53 -6.12
CA GLY A 518 20.64 -0.59 -6.79
C GLY A 518 20.60 -1.86 -5.92
N ASN A 519 19.97 -2.90 -6.45
CA ASN A 519 19.94 -4.26 -5.90
C ASN A 519 21.02 -5.12 -6.57
N ILE A 520 21.85 -5.74 -5.75
CA ILE A 520 22.76 -6.82 -6.11
C ILE A 520 22.15 -8.13 -5.66
N VAL A 521 22.08 -9.11 -6.55
CA VAL A 521 21.69 -10.48 -6.22
C VAL A 521 22.92 -11.37 -6.32
N ILE A 522 23.21 -12.13 -5.27
CA ILE A 522 24.27 -13.14 -5.25
C ILE A 522 23.60 -14.52 -5.17
N ARG A 523 23.86 -15.39 -6.15
CA ARG A 523 23.33 -16.76 -6.21
C ARG A 523 24.44 -17.74 -5.84
N GLY A 524 24.47 -18.18 -4.58
CA GLY A 524 25.57 -18.96 -4.00
C GLY A 524 26.75 -18.06 -3.64
N ILE A 525 27.34 -18.27 -2.46
CA ILE A 525 28.50 -17.48 -2.00
C ILE A 525 29.80 -18.24 -2.24
N GLU A 526 30.73 -17.58 -2.95
CA GLU A 526 32.12 -18.06 -3.09
C GLU A 526 33.03 -17.65 -1.92
N SER A 527 32.71 -16.53 -1.26
CA SER A 527 33.48 -15.94 -0.17
C SER A 527 32.57 -15.22 0.83
N ASP A 528 32.68 -15.57 2.12
CA ASP A 528 31.87 -14.98 3.20
C ASP A 528 32.03 -13.46 3.31
N SER A 529 33.16 -12.91 2.85
CA SER A 529 33.52 -11.49 2.89
C SER A 529 33.05 -10.70 1.66
N LEU A 530 32.62 -11.34 0.57
CA LEU A 530 32.16 -10.63 -0.63
C LEU A 530 30.98 -9.68 -0.35
N PRO A 531 29.93 -10.06 0.40
CA PRO A 531 28.88 -9.10 0.79
C PRO A 531 29.42 -7.91 1.58
N ASP A 532 30.41 -8.15 2.45
CA ASP A 532 31.04 -7.09 3.24
C ASP A 532 31.82 -6.13 2.32
N ALA A 533 32.49 -6.66 1.30
CA ALA A 533 33.29 -5.90 0.32
C ALA A 533 32.43 -4.95 -0.49
N LEU A 534 31.32 -5.47 -1.02
CA LEU A 534 30.36 -4.67 -1.78
C LEU A 534 29.75 -3.53 -0.92
N LEU A 535 29.44 -3.80 0.36
CA LEU A 535 28.93 -2.77 1.28
C LEU A 535 29.95 -1.68 1.63
N GLN A 536 31.25 -1.99 1.62
CA GLN A 536 32.29 -1.01 1.91
C GLN A 536 32.56 -0.05 0.75
N VAL A 537 32.34 -0.50 -0.49
CA VAL A 537 32.68 0.30 -1.68
C VAL A 537 31.46 0.93 -2.37
N ALA A 538 30.24 0.45 -2.09
CA ALA A 538 29.02 0.97 -2.70
C ALA A 538 27.81 0.95 -1.75
N ARG A 539 26.93 1.94 -1.89
CA ARG A 539 25.65 1.97 -1.17
C ARG A 539 24.58 1.16 -1.90
N VAL A 540 24.48 -0.13 -1.61
CA VAL A 540 23.64 -1.08 -2.35
C VAL A 540 22.74 -1.90 -1.42
N ARG A 541 21.70 -2.50 -1.99
CA ARG A 541 20.97 -3.60 -1.34
C ARG A 541 21.50 -4.92 -1.87
N ILE A 542 21.82 -5.86 -0.99
CA ILE A 542 22.34 -7.18 -1.35
C ILE A 542 21.31 -8.25 -0.99
N ILE A 543 20.98 -9.12 -1.93
CA ILE A 543 20.14 -10.30 -1.72
C ILE A 543 20.99 -11.52 -2.03
N VAL A 544 21.26 -12.32 -1.00
CA VAL A 544 21.99 -13.58 -1.12
C VAL A 544 20.99 -14.73 -1.11
N ILE A 545 21.13 -15.66 -2.06
CA ILE A 545 20.45 -16.95 -2.05
C ILE A 545 21.50 -18.02 -1.81
N GLU A 546 21.30 -18.82 -0.78
CA GLU A 546 22.27 -19.82 -0.30
C GLU A 546 21.53 -21.03 0.29
N ASP A 547 22.01 -22.25 0.03
CA ASP A 547 21.38 -23.48 0.49
C ASP A 547 22.03 -24.10 1.73
N ASP A 548 23.28 -23.74 2.05
CA ASP A 548 23.91 -24.13 3.30
C ASP A 548 23.34 -23.33 4.48
N ILE A 549 22.53 -24.00 5.31
CA ILE A 549 21.89 -23.41 6.48
C ILE A 549 22.88 -22.93 7.56
N GLU A 550 24.03 -23.59 7.73
CA GLU A 550 25.03 -23.19 8.72
C GLU A 550 25.73 -21.91 8.29
N LEU A 551 26.11 -21.83 7.00
CA LEU A 551 26.61 -20.61 6.39
C LEU A 551 25.58 -19.47 6.48
N VAL A 552 24.32 -19.73 6.11
CA VAL A 552 23.23 -18.75 6.20
C VAL A 552 23.08 -18.21 7.62
N ASN A 553 23.02 -19.08 8.62
CA ASN A 553 22.85 -18.67 10.02
C ASN A 553 24.04 -17.83 10.51
N ARG A 554 25.26 -18.22 10.13
CA ARG A 554 26.49 -17.49 10.44
C ARG A 554 26.50 -16.10 9.81
N LEU A 555 26.13 -15.96 8.53
CA LEU A 555 26.04 -14.68 7.83
C LEU A 555 24.94 -13.78 8.43
N ARG A 556 23.75 -14.33 8.68
CA ARG A 556 22.64 -13.60 9.33
C ARG A 556 23.04 -13.07 10.70
N LYS A 557 23.76 -13.86 11.48
CA LYS A 557 24.30 -13.42 12.78
C LYS A 557 25.35 -12.32 12.60
N LYS A 558 26.35 -12.52 11.73
CA LYS A 558 27.41 -11.54 11.44
C LYS A 558 26.81 -10.17 11.04
N LEU A 559 25.95 -10.17 10.03
CA LEU A 559 25.36 -8.95 9.49
C LEU A 559 24.37 -8.28 10.46
N HIS A 560 23.76 -9.05 11.35
CA HIS A 560 22.97 -8.51 12.46
C HIS A 560 23.84 -7.77 13.47
N ASP A 561 24.96 -8.37 13.87
CA ASP A 561 25.89 -7.77 14.83
C ASP A 561 26.54 -6.49 14.25
N VAL A 562 26.70 -6.41 12.92
CA VAL A 562 27.10 -5.18 12.21
C VAL A 562 25.98 -4.13 12.13
N GLY A 563 24.72 -4.58 12.05
CA GLY A 563 23.55 -3.71 11.98
C GLY A 563 23.05 -3.36 10.56
N VAL A 564 23.51 -4.09 9.54
CA VAL A 564 23.09 -3.92 8.13
C VAL A 564 22.05 -4.96 7.68
N TYR A 565 21.88 -6.03 8.46
CA TYR A 565 20.96 -7.11 8.11
C TYR A 565 19.50 -6.63 8.02
N SER A 566 18.83 -7.09 6.96
CA SER A 566 17.45 -6.84 6.57
C SER A 566 17.05 -5.39 6.22
N GLY A 567 17.93 -4.41 6.47
CA GLY A 567 17.83 -3.07 5.89
C GLY A 567 18.55 -2.97 4.55
N GLU A 568 19.80 -3.44 4.51
CA GLU A 568 20.67 -3.41 3.33
C GLU A 568 20.97 -4.80 2.80
N VAL A 569 21.00 -5.84 3.65
CA VAL A 569 21.29 -7.22 3.22
C VAL A 569 20.19 -8.19 3.60
N GLN A 570 19.70 -8.99 2.64
CA GLN A 570 18.81 -10.13 2.89
C GLN A 570 19.53 -11.42 2.53
N ILE A 571 19.54 -12.39 3.45
CA ILE A 571 20.05 -13.75 3.20
C ILE A 571 18.85 -14.70 3.17
N ILE A 572 18.68 -15.41 2.07
CA ILE A 572 17.56 -16.33 1.81
C ILE A 572 18.12 -17.75 1.80
N HIS A 573 17.59 -18.60 2.67
CA HIS A 573 17.88 -20.03 2.66
C HIS A 573 17.03 -20.71 1.58
N ALA A 574 17.62 -20.99 0.43
CA ALA A 574 17.01 -21.65 -0.72
C ALA A 574 18.07 -22.08 -1.74
N ASP A 575 17.72 -23.01 -2.62
CA ASP A 575 18.56 -23.43 -3.74
C ASP A 575 18.85 -22.26 -4.71
N PRO A 576 20.12 -21.86 -4.88
CA PRO A 576 20.52 -20.75 -5.74
C PRO A 576 20.19 -20.92 -7.22
N ASP A 577 20.00 -22.15 -7.72
CA ASP A 577 19.66 -22.42 -9.12
C ASP A 577 18.16 -22.37 -9.38
N THR A 578 17.35 -22.79 -8.40
CA THR A 578 15.89 -22.95 -8.61
C THR A 578 15.04 -21.86 -7.96
N PHE A 579 15.62 -21.02 -7.09
CA PHE A 579 14.86 -19.96 -6.42
C PHE A 579 14.25 -18.93 -7.41
N PRO A 580 12.92 -18.73 -7.38
CA PRO A 580 12.19 -17.95 -8.39
C PRO A 580 12.22 -16.45 -8.07
N LEU A 581 13.30 -15.79 -8.46
CA LEU A 581 13.42 -14.34 -8.32
C LEU A 581 12.41 -13.57 -9.18
N PRO A 582 11.92 -12.41 -8.72
CA PRO A 582 11.15 -11.49 -9.53
C PRO A 582 11.88 -11.11 -10.81
N HIS A 583 11.11 -10.87 -11.87
CA HIS A 583 11.66 -10.28 -13.09
C HIS A 583 12.26 -8.91 -12.79
N TYR A 584 13.30 -8.53 -13.53
CA TYR A 584 13.85 -7.17 -13.55
C TYR A 584 14.32 -6.61 -12.20
N LEU A 585 14.58 -7.48 -11.21
CA LEU A 585 14.95 -7.12 -9.85
C LEU A 585 16.30 -6.40 -9.74
N ALA A 586 17.30 -6.86 -10.50
CA ALA A 586 18.69 -6.64 -10.17
C ALA A 586 19.41 -5.77 -11.20
N GLU A 587 20.09 -4.74 -10.70
CA GLU A 587 21.11 -4.00 -11.42
C GLU A 587 22.36 -4.86 -11.65
N LEU A 588 22.66 -5.78 -10.71
CA LEU A 588 23.76 -6.71 -10.81
C LEU A 588 23.36 -8.09 -10.26
N VAL A 589 23.52 -9.14 -11.07
CA VAL A 589 23.43 -10.54 -10.64
C VAL A 589 24.84 -11.13 -10.66
N ILE A 590 25.28 -11.66 -9.52
CA ILE A 590 26.55 -12.37 -9.35
C ILE A 590 26.24 -13.85 -9.22
N ASP A 591 26.79 -14.65 -10.11
CA ASP A 591 26.63 -16.11 -10.14
C ASP A 591 28.03 -16.75 -10.19
N PRO A 592 28.66 -16.96 -9.01
CA PRO A 592 30.01 -17.48 -8.93
C PRO A 592 30.08 -19.00 -9.19
N THR A 593 28.93 -19.70 -9.12
CA THR A 593 28.82 -21.13 -9.38
C THR A 593 27.72 -21.37 -10.42
N PRO A 594 28.03 -21.40 -11.73
CA PRO A 594 27.01 -21.63 -12.75
C PRO A 594 26.55 -23.09 -12.85
N ALA A 595 26.30 -23.76 -11.73
CA ALA A 595 25.72 -25.10 -11.66
C ALA A 595 24.28 -25.17 -12.20
N ALA A 596 23.86 -24.23 -13.05
CA ALA A 596 22.69 -24.35 -13.88
C ALA A 596 22.78 -25.68 -14.65
N LYS A 597 22.01 -26.67 -14.21
CA LYS A 597 22.03 -28.04 -14.75
C LYS A 597 21.69 -28.09 -16.24
N ASN A 598 21.10 -27.02 -16.79
CA ASN A 598 20.70 -26.89 -18.19
C ASN A 598 20.50 -25.42 -18.61
N ALA A 599 20.26 -25.21 -19.90
CA ALA A 599 20.12 -23.88 -20.52
C ALA A 599 18.86 -23.13 -20.09
N VAL A 600 17.80 -23.85 -19.69
CA VAL A 600 16.56 -23.26 -19.21
C VAL A 600 16.79 -22.57 -17.88
N ALA A 601 17.46 -23.23 -16.93
CA ALA A 601 17.82 -22.63 -15.63
C ALA A 601 18.63 -21.35 -15.81
N LEU A 602 19.61 -21.35 -16.72
CA LEU A 602 20.42 -20.17 -17.01
C LEU A 602 19.59 -19.03 -17.64
N SER A 603 18.64 -19.35 -18.54
CA SER A 603 17.72 -18.36 -19.10
C SER A 603 16.76 -17.78 -18.04
N GLU A 604 16.32 -18.58 -17.07
CA GLU A 604 15.50 -18.10 -15.95
C GLU A 604 16.29 -17.10 -15.08
N LYS A 605 17.59 -17.35 -14.84
CA LYS A 605 18.46 -16.40 -14.12
C LYS A 605 18.52 -15.03 -14.81
N LEU A 606 18.49 -15.00 -16.15
CA LEU A 606 18.51 -13.73 -16.90
C LEU A 606 17.23 -12.91 -16.74
N LYS A 607 16.09 -13.51 -16.34
CA LYS A 607 14.82 -12.77 -16.15
C LYS A 607 14.91 -11.75 -15.03
N SER A 608 15.71 -11.98 -13.99
CA SER A 608 15.91 -11.03 -12.89
C SER A 608 16.82 -9.86 -13.26
N VAL A 609 17.53 -9.92 -14.39
CA VAL A 609 18.37 -8.81 -14.86
C VAL A 609 17.49 -7.65 -15.34
N ARG A 610 17.66 -6.49 -14.71
CA ARG A 610 16.87 -5.30 -15.00
C ARG A 610 17.15 -4.73 -16.41
N PRO A 611 16.13 -4.24 -17.14
CA PRO A 611 16.32 -3.44 -18.35
C PRO A 611 17.09 -2.14 -18.07
N TYR A 612 17.49 -1.42 -19.13
CA TYR A 612 18.24 -0.17 -19.01
C TYR A 612 19.53 -0.28 -18.18
N GLY A 613 20.35 -1.30 -18.46
CA GLY A 613 21.74 -1.36 -17.99
C GLY A 613 22.06 -2.45 -16.97
N GLY A 614 21.09 -3.26 -16.53
CA GLY A 614 21.35 -4.36 -15.59
C GLY A 614 22.27 -5.42 -16.17
N VAL A 615 23.06 -6.07 -15.31
CA VAL A 615 24.13 -6.99 -15.70
C VAL A 615 24.05 -8.31 -14.94
N ALA A 616 24.29 -9.43 -15.62
CA ALA A 616 24.62 -10.70 -14.99
C ALA A 616 26.09 -11.04 -15.22
N CYS A 617 26.78 -11.42 -14.15
CA CYS A 617 28.19 -11.80 -14.10
C CYS A 617 28.26 -13.30 -13.79
N LEU A 618 28.69 -14.09 -14.78
CA LEU A 618 28.74 -15.56 -14.72
C LEU A 618 30.21 -16.03 -14.71
N ARG A 619 30.60 -16.81 -13.70
CA ARG A 619 31.97 -17.36 -13.60
C ARG A 619 32.15 -18.63 -14.44
N VAL A 620 32.93 -18.56 -15.50
CA VAL A 620 33.17 -19.69 -16.41
C VAL A 620 34.15 -20.69 -15.81
N ASN A 621 33.82 -21.98 -15.94
CA ASN A 621 34.71 -23.11 -15.67
C ASN A 621 34.44 -24.25 -16.66
N ASP A 622 35.29 -25.29 -16.65
CA ASP A 622 35.21 -26.42 -17.59
C ASP A 622 33.83 -27.10 -17.62
N ALA A 623 33.11 -27.12 -16.49
CA ALA A 623 31.82 -27.77 -16.39
C ALA A 623 30.68 -26.97 -17.03
N ASN A 624 30.80 -25.64 -17.12
CA ASN A 624 29.72 -24.76 -17.57
C ASN A 624 30.02 -24.00 -18.88
N GLN A 625 31.25 -24.05 -19.38
CA GLN A 625 31.68 -23.27 -20.54
C GLN A 625 30.79 -23.50 -21.77
N ALA A 626 30.57 -24.76 -22.15
CA ALA A 626 29.75 -25.11 -23.31
C ALA A 626 28.30 -24.61 -23.17
N LEU A 627 27.77 -24.60 -21.95
CA LEU A 627 26.43 -24.12 -21.66
C LEU A 627 26.32 -22.59 -21.83
N ILE A 628 27.27 -21.85 -21.27
CA ILE A 628 27.33 -20.39 -21.36
C ILE A 628 27.56 -19.96 -22.82
N GLU A 629 28.42 -20.66 -23.56
CA GLU A 629 28.66 -20.42 -24.99
C GLU A 629 27.39 -20.59 -25.81
N LYS A 630 26.68 -21.71 -25.63
CA LYS A 630 25.40 -21.96 -26.32
C LYS A 630 24.35 -20.89 -26.00
N MET A 631 24.24 -20.49 -24.73
CA MET A 631 23.29 -19.47 -24.31
C MET A 631 23.65 -18.09 -24.87
N THR A 632 24.91 -17.67 -24.76
CA THR A 632 25.37 -16.36 -25.29
C THR A 632 25.19 -16.25 -26.80
N ALA A 633 25.36 -17.34 -27.55
CA ALA A 633 25.11 -17.38 -28.98
C ALA A 633 23.63 -17.19 -29.34
N SER A 634 22.70 -17.56 -28.45
CA SER A 634 21.26 -17.42 -28.67
C SER A 634 20.68 -16.04 -28.31
N LEU A 635 21.46 -15.19 -27.64
CA LEU A 635 21.00 -13.87 -27.21
C LEU A 635 20.89 -12.90 -28.39
N ASP A 636 19.82 -12.10 -28.39
CA ASP A 636 19.68 -10.98 -29.31
C ASP A 636 20.68 -9.86 -28.96
N LYS A 637 21.70 -9.71 -29.81
CA LYS A 637 22.80 -8.76 -29.63
C LYS A 637 22.38 -7.29 -29.74
N THR A 638 21.16 -7.01 -30.21
CA THR A 638 20.61 -5.63 -30.22
C THR A 638 20.22 -5.19 -28.81
N HIS A 639 19.79 -6.13 -27.96
CA HIS A 639 19.33 -5.89 -26.59
C HIS A 639 20.28 -6.43 -25.53
N TRP A 640 21.23 -7.29 -25.90
CA TRP A 640 22.22 -7.86 -24.98
C TRP A 640 23.64 -7.56 -25.45
N LYS A 641 24.48 -7.10 -24.53
CA LYS A 641 25.92 -6.98 -24.72
C LYS A 641 26.61 -8.07 -23.91
N VAL A 642 27.38 -8.89 -24.61
CA VAL A 642 28.21 -9.94 -24.00
C VAL A 642 29.65 -9.45 -23.97
N GLN A 643 30.31 -9.53 -22.83
CA GLN A 643 31.75 -9.29 -22.71
C GLN A 643 32.40 -10.48 -21.98
N ARG A 644 33.65 -10.76 -22.34
CA ARG A 644 34.45 -11.83 -21.73
C ARG A 644 35.74 -11.20 -21.22
N GLN A 645 36.05 -11.45 -19.96
CA GLN A 645 37.29 -11.01 -19.33
C GLN A 645 37.71 -12.08 -18.33
N ASN A 646 38.92 -12.64 -18.49
CA ASN A 646 39.41 -13.76 -17.69
C ASN A 646 38.39 -14.93 -17.68
N ASN A 647 38.06 -15.45 -16.50
CA ASN A 647 37.05 -16.48 -16.30
C ASN A 647 35.65 -15.90 -16.05
N LEU A 648 35.38 -14.65 -16.45
CA LEU A 648 34.09 -13.98 -16.24
C LEU A 648 33.40 -13.65 -17.57
N VAL A 649 32.13 -14.00 -17.68
CA VAL A 649 31.23 -13.58 -18.77
C VAL A 649 30.21 -12.62 -18.21
N THR A 650 30.15 -11.41 -18.76
CA THR A 650 29.17 -10.39 -18.37
C THR A 650 28.11 -10.22 -19.46
N LEU A 651 26.85 -10.16 -19.03
CA LEU A 651 25.67 -10.08 -19.87
C LEU A 651 24.88 -8.84 -19.47
N GLN A 652 25.05 -7.76 -20.22
CA GLN A 652 24.37 -6.50 -19.97
C GLN A 652 23.11 -6.40 -20.83
N ARG A 653 21.96 -6.14 -20.19
CA ARG A 653 20.69 -5.85 -20.88
C ARG A 653 20.59 -4.37 -21.21
N LYS A 654 20.61 -4.03 -22.49
CA LYS A 654 20.62 -2.67 -23.02
C LYS A 654 19.21 -2.14 -23.29
N GLY A 655 18.98 -0.90 -22.88
CA GLY A 655 17.83 -0.11 -23.32
C GLY A 655 16.47 -0.70 -22.91
N ALA A 656 15.47 -0.39 -23.72
CA ALA A 656 14.09 -0.80 -23.53
C ALA A 656 13.87 -2.29 -23.86
N LEU A 657 12.83 -2.87 -23.27
CA LEU A 657 12.39 -4.21 -23.63
C LEU A 657 11.83 -4.22 -25.08
N PRO A 658 12.13 -5.25 -25.89
CA PRO A 658 11.52 -5.40 -27.21
C PRO A 658 9.99 -5.36 -27.13
N GLY A 659 9.34 -4.53 -27.95
CA GLY A 659 7.89 -4.35 -27.94
C GLY A 659 7.34 -3.44 -26.83
N SER A 660 8.19 -2.84 -25.98
CA SER A 660 7.76 -1.81 -25.04
C SER A 660 7.77 -0.40 -25.63
N SER A 661 7.05 0.53 -25.01
CA SER A 661 7.00 1.94 -25.43
C SER A 661 7.07 2.87 -24.22
N ASP A 662 7.51 4.11 -24.43
CA ASP A 662 7.43 5.17 -23.43
C ASP A 662 6.03 5.81 -23.38
N TRP A 663 5.71 6.40 -22.24
CA TRP A 663 4.59 7.32 -21.99
C TRP A 663 5.17 8.66 -21.53
N THR A 664 5.42 9.53 -22.49
CA THR A 664 6.29 10.71 -22.33
C THR A 664 5.57 11.98 -21.88
N HIS A 665 4.25 12.01 -22.00
CA HIS A 665 3.44 13.20 -21.72
C HIS A 665 2.18 12.83 -20.93
N GLU A 666 1.47 13.84 -20.41
CA GLU A 666 0.17 13.68 -19.74
C GLU A 666 -0.89 12.93 -20.60
N CYS A 667 -0.67 12.88 -21.91
CA CYS A 667 -1.58 12.34 -22.92
C CYS A 667 -0.97 11.16 -23.70
N SER A 668 -0.04 10.41 -23.09
CA SER A 668 0.84 9.42 -23.72
C SER A 668 1.99 10.07 -24.51
N ASP A 669 1.65 10.91 -25.48
CA ASP A 669 2.59 11.55 -26.40
C ASP A 669 2.22 13.02 -26.69
N ALA A 670 3.05 13.69 -27.47
CA ALA A 670 2.81 15.07 -27.90
C ALA A 670 1.64 15.21 -28.88
N ALA A 671 1.24 14.10 -29.53
CA ALA A 671 0.09 14.02 -30.44
C ALA A 671 -1.27 13.87 -29.72
N ARG A 672 -1.24 13.68 -28.39
CA ARG A 672 -2.40 13.47 -27.53
C ARG A 672 -3.19 12.20 -27.86
N SER A 673 -2.50 11.09 -28.10
CA SER A 673 -3.14 9.80 -28.44
C SER A 673 -3.89 9.12 -27.27
N TYR A 674 -3.52 9.42 -26.01
CA TYR A 674 -3.98 8.72 -24.79
C TYR A 674 -3.89 7.19 -24.86
N PHE A 675 -3.02 6.70 -25.74
CA PHE A 675 -2.85 5.31 -26.09
C PHE A 675 -1.37 4.96 -26.02
N SER A 676 -1.06 3.87 -25.33
CA SER A 676 0.30 3.36 -25.26
C SER A 676 0.56 2.41 -26.42
N ARG A 677 1.74 2.56 -27.05
CA ARG A 677 2.24 1.65 -28.08
C ARG A 677 2.93 0.41 -27.50
N ASP A 678 2.91 0.27 -26.18
CA ASP A 678 3.49 -0.89 -25.49
C ASP A 678 2.69 -2.16 -25.77
N GLN A 679 3.36 -3.24 -26.18
CA GLN A 679 2.77 -4.53 -26.51
C GLN A 679 2.93 -5.58 -25.41
N LEU A 680 3.78 -5.31 -24.41
CA LEU A 680 4.12 -6.28 -23.36
C LEU A 680 3.14 -6.23 -22.18
N VAL A 681 2.49 -5.09 -21.95
CA VAL A 681 1.43 -4.99 -20.95
C VAL A 681 0.18 -5.70 -21.47
N LYS A 682 -0.09 -6.91 -20.96
CA LYS A 682 -1.26 -7.71 -21.31
C LYS A 682 -1.69 -8.61 -20.15
N ALA A 683 -2.94 -9.04 -20.17
CA ALA A 683 -3.49 -9.92 -19.14
C ALA A 683 -2.96 -11.36 -19.30
N PRO A 684 -2.92 -12.16 -18.21
CA PRO A 684 -3.09 -11.76 -16.81
C PRO A 684 -1.92 -10.91 -16.29
N LEU A 685 -2.18 -10.05 -15.30
CA LEU A 685 -1.19 -9.16 -14.69
C LEU A 685 -0.88 -9.58 -13.24
N GLY A 686 0.40 -9.68 -12.88
CA GLY A 686 0.89 -9.95 -11.52
C GLY A 686 1.68 -8.78 -10.92
N ILE A 687 1.71 -8.68 -9.58
CA ILE A 687 2.44 -7.61 -8.85
C ILE A 687 3.95 -7.83 -8.96
N LEU A 688 4.66 -6.93 -9.65
CA LEU A 688 6.12 -6.95 -9.69
C LEU A 688 6.73 -6.42 -8.39
N TRP A 689 6.23 -5.28 -7.93
CA TRP A 689 6.62 -4.64 -6.69
C TRP A 689 5.49 -3.78 -6.14
N TYR A 690 5.51 -3.51 -4.84
CA TYR A 690 4.66 -2.52 -4.21
C TYR A 690 5.40 -1.77 -3.09
N GLY A 691 5.05 -0.51 -2.87
CA GLY A 691 5.54 0.25 -1.72
C GLY A 691 5.37 1.75 -1.82
N ASP A 692 5.41 2.39 -0.64
CA ASP A 692 5.32 3.84 -0.46
C ASP A 692 6.15 4.33 0.74
N GLY A 693 6.98 3.48 1.35
CA GLY A 693 7.85 3.84 2.47
C GLY A 693 9.01 4.78 2.11
N PRO A 694 9.92 5.11 3.05
CA PRO A 694 11.02 6.07 2.81
C PRO A 694 11.96 5.72 1.64
N GLY A 695 12.11 4.43 1.30
CA GLY A 695 12.84 3.99 0.11
C GLY A 695 12.08 4.19 -1.22
N TYR A 696 10.81 4.61 -1.13
CA TYR A 696 9.92 4.92 -2.24
C TYR A 696 9.62 6.42 -2.24
N GLY A 697 9.51 7.01 -3.43
CA GLY A 697 9.49 8.48 -3.59
C GLY A 697 8.17 9.20 -3.27
N PHE A 698 7.07 8.48 -3.09
CA PHE A 698 5.73 9.08 -3.06
C PHE A 698 5.20 9.22 -1.64
N HIS A 699 5.18 10.45 -1.14
CA HIS A 699 4.45 10.76 0.08
C HIS A 699 2.98 11.04 -0.23
N LYS A 700 2.15 10.49 0.66
CA LYS A 700 0.70 10.46 0.58
C LYS A 700 0.08 11.87 0.53
N PHE A 701 -0.27 12.36 -0.66
CA PHE A 701 -1.19 13.52 -0.79
C PHE A 701 -2.27 13.37 -1.88
N LYS A 702 -3.34 14.16 -1.73
CA LYS A 702 -4.50 14.21 -2.63
C LYS A 702 -4.17 15.02 -3.89
N ASP A 703 -4.05 14.39 -5.06
CA ASP A 703 -3.96 15.07 -6.37
C ASP A 703 -5.33 15.49 -6.95
N TYR A 704 -6.30 15.87 -6.10
CA TYR A 704 -7.63 16.30 -6.59
C TYR A 704 -7.61 17.70 -7.25
N GLY A 705 -6.54 18.48 -7.06
CA GLY A 705 -6.52 19.89 -7.42
C GLY A 705 -6.05 20.18 -8.84
N ARG A 706 -4.98 19.51 -9.31
CA ARG A 706 -4.17 20.03 -10.45
C ARG A 706 -4.06 19.09 -11.65
N GLY A 707 -4.24 17.78 -11.46
CA GLY A 707 -4.42 16.83 -12.55
C GLY A 707 -3.16 16.52 -13.36
N VAL A 708 -1.97 16.68 -12.76
CA VAL A 708 -0.69 16.36 -13.40
C VAL A 708 -0.48 14.84 -13.34
N LYS A 709 -0.31 14.20 -14.49
CA LYS A 709 -0.27 12.73 -14.57
C LYS A 709 1.14 12.18 -14.49
N PRO A 710 1.29 10.93 -14.00
CA PRO A 710 2.57 10.27 -14.03
C PRO A 710 2.98 9.95 -15.46
N GLN A 711 4.28 9.92 -15.69
CA GLN A 711 4.90 9.59 -16.98
C GLN A 711 5.93 8.50 -16.77
N VAL A 712 6.09 7.62 -17.75
CA VAL A 712 7.03 6.50 -17.68
C VAL A 712 7.86 6.49 -18.93
N ALA A 713 9.16 6.76 -18.82
CA ALA A 713 10.07 6.68 -19.95
C ALA A 713 11.48 6.29 -19.49
N GLY A 714 12.20 5.54 -20.33
CA GLY A 714 13.57 5.14 -20.03
C GLY A 714 13.73 4.37 -18.71
N GLY A 715 12.73 3.59 -18.31
CA GLY A 715 12.73 2.79 -17.08
C GLY A 715 12.44 3.58 -15.79
N ARG A 716 11.92 4.81 -15.91
CA ARG A 716 11.65 5.70 -14.78
C ARG A 716 10.19 6.09 -14.75
N LEU A 717 9.55 6.00 -13.58
CA LEU A 717 8.26 6.62 -13.33
C LEU A 717 8.50 7.98 -12.68
N VAL A 718 7.98 9.04 -13.31
CA VAL A 718 8.12 10.42 -12.84
C VAL A 718 6.73 10.96 -12.52
N ALA A 719 6.57 11.49 -11.31
CA ALA A 719 5.30 12.08 -10.87
C ALA A 719 5.51 13.31 -9.99
N PHE A 720 4.52 14.19 -10.01
CA PHE A 720 4.53 15.45 -9.29
C PHE A 720 3.68 15.38 -8.02
N ASP A 721 4.25 15.82 -6.89
CA ASP A 721 3.59 16.01 -5.61
C ASP A 721 3.32 17.50 -5.40
N ASP A 722 2.05 17.89 -5.47
CA ASP A 722 1.63 19.28 -5.41
C ASP A 722 1.86 19.92 -4.04
N ARG A 723 1.78 19.17 -2.94
CA ARG A 723 1.96 19.69 -1.58
C ARG A 723 3.43 19.86 -1.25
N ALA A 724 4.24 18.88 -1.64
CA ALA A 724 5.68 18.95 -1.47
C ALA A 724 6.35 19.90 -2.48
N LYS A 725 5.62 20.38 -3.51
CA LYS A 725 6.17 21.14 -4.65
C LYS A 725 7.36 20.40 -5.26
N ARG A 726 7.18 19.11 -5.51
CA ARG A 726 8.27 18.19 -5.77
C ARG A 726 7.98 17.30 -6.94
N LEU A 727 8.91 17.21 -7.88
CA LEU A 727 8.93 16.16 -8.88
C LEU A 727 9.77 15.01 -8.34
N THR A 728 9.24 13.80 -8.42
CA THR A 728 9.91 12.60 -7.91
C THR A 728 10.07 11.59 -9.04
N ALA A 729 11.30 11.09 -9.21
CA ALA A 729 11.58 9.97 -10.08
C ALA A 729 11.86 8.70 -9.26
N ILE A 730 11.21 7.63 -9.64
CA ILE A 730 11.46 6.29 -9.12
C ILE A 730 11.82 5.33 -10.24
N ASP A 731 12.52 4.26 -9.88
CA ASP A 731 12.75 3.12 -10.74
C ASP A 731 11.41 2.42 -11.04
N ALA A 732 11.03 2.32 -12.32
CA ALA A 732 9.75 1.71 -12.69
C ALA A 732 9.69 0.20 -12.39
N TYR A 733 10.84 -0.49 -12.31
CA TYR A 733 10.95 -1.94 -12.15
C TYR A 733 11.07 -2.40 -10.70
N THR A 734 11.59 -1.55 -9.81
CA THR A 734 11.80 -1.91 -8.39
C THR A 734 11.05 -1.00 -7.40
N GLY A 735 10.56 0.15 -7.87
CA GLY A 735 9.89 1.15 -7.05
C GLY A 735 10.82 2.08 -6.26
N ARG A 736 12.13 1.85 -6.33
CA ARG A 736 13.18 2.56 -5.60
C ARG A 736 13.22 4.04 -5.96
N LEU A 737 13.34 4.91 -4.95
CA LEU A 737 13.58 6.35 -5.14
C LEU A 737 14.92 6.59 -5.85
N LEU A 738 14.90 7.33 -6.97
CA LEU A 738 16.09 7.74 -7.69
C LEU A 738 16.53 9.15 -7.28
N TRP A 739 15.60 10.11 -7.29
CA TRP A 739 15.86 11.49 -6.88
C TRP A 739 14.56 12.26 -6.69
N ASN A 740 14.69 13.43 -6.07
CA ASN A 740 13.65 14.43 -5.93
C ASN A 740 14.14 15.78 -6.48
N PHE A 741 13.26 16.52 -7.13
CA PHE A 741 13.52 17.86 -7.64
C PHE A 741 12.48 18.84 -7.08
N ASP A 742 12.93 19.90 -6.41
CA ASP A 742 12.07 20.98 -5.92
C ASP A 742 11.65 21.87 -7.09
N THR A 743 10.35 21.94 -7.34
CA THR A 743 9.79 22.75 -8.43
C THR A 743 9.62 24.21 -8.03
N GLY A 744 9.68 24.55 -6.73
CA GLY A 744 9.47 25.88 -6.16
C GLY A 744 8.02 26.40 -6.25
N THR A 745 7.18 25.75 -7.04
CA THR A 745 5.80 26.15 -7.34
C THR A 745 4.88 24.95 -7.46
N THR A 746 3.59 25.17 -7.24
CA THR A 746 2.55 24.16 -7.43
C THR A 746 2.00 24.16 -8.87
N ILE A 747 2.39 25.13 -9.70
CA ILE A 747 2.01 25.24 -11.11
C ILE A 747 3.13 24.63 -11.96
N VAL A 748 3.00 23.34 -12.26
CA VAL A 748 4.02 22.56 -12.95
C VAL A 748 3.41 21.74 -14.07
N ARG A 749 4.12 21.65 -15.18
CA ARG A 749 3.92 20.68 -16.25
C ARG A 749 5.26 20.13 -16.69
N PHE A 750 5.27 18.90 -17.17
CA PHE A 750 6.52 18.28 -17.60
C PHE A 750 6.30 17.27 -18.71
N ALA A 751 7.39 16.96 -19.41
CA ALA A 751 7.51 15.85 -20.35
C ALA A 751 8.74 15.02 -19.97
N THR A 752 8.60 13.70 -19.98
CA THR A 752 9.62 12.74 -19.56
C THR A 752 10.06 11.97 -20.79
N LEU A 753 11.31 12.18 -21.20
CA LEU A 753 11.95 11.43 -22.29
C LEU A 753 13.06 10.55 -21.71
N PRO A 754 13.50 9.49 -22.41
CA PRO A 754 14.57 8.62 -21.91
C PRO A 754 15.88 9.33 -21.54
N HIS A 755 16.18 10.45 -22.20
CA HIS A 755 17.45 11.18 -22.06
C HIS A 755 17.27 12.64 -21.58
N ALA A 756 16.05 13.08 -21.29
CA ALA A 756 15.80 14.43 -20.75
C ALA A 756 14.43 14.50 -20.06
N ILE A 757 14.34 15.25 -18.96
CA ILE A 757 13.05 15.60 -18.36
C ILE A 757 12.88 17.11 -18.47
N ILE A 758 11.81 17.55 -19.12
CA ILE A 758 11.54 18.93 -19.42
C ILE A 758 10.46 19.41 -18.45
N VAL A 759 10.78 20.34 -17.56
CA VAL A 759 9.89 20.83 -16.50
C VAL A 759 9.58 22.31 -16.72
N GLY A 760 8.33 22.62 -17.00
CA GLY A 760 7.81 23.98 -17.06
C GLY A 760 7.36 24.46 -15.69
N ARG A 761 7.86 25.61 -15.26
CA ARG A 761 7.49 26.28 -14.00
C ARG A 761 7.56 27.79 -14.15
N ASN A 762 6.68 28.53 -13.47
CA ASN A 762 6.66 30.00 -13.52
C ASN A 762 6.66 30.51 -14.99
N SER A 763 7.71 31.23 -15.41
CA SER A 763 7.96 31.68 -16.79
C SER A 763 9.20 31.07 -17.42
N GLU A 764 9.56 29.84 -17.05
CA GLU A 764 10.73 29.15 -17.57
C GLU A 764 10.47 27.66 -17.81
N CYS A 765 11.39 27.05 -18.56
CA CYS A 765 11.49 25.62 -18.72
C CYS A 765 12.88 25.14 -18.30
N VAL A 766 12.93 24.11 -17.46
CA VAL A 766 14.17 23.52 -16.96
C VAL A 766 14.33 22.13 -17.55
N ILE A 767 15.50 21.83 -18.10
CA ILE A 767 15.87 20.51 -18.60
C ILE A 767 16.69 19.82 -17.50
N LEU A 768 16.19 18.70 -17.01
CA LEU A 768 16.84 17.88 -15.99
C LEU A 768 17.53 16.68 -16.59
N ASN A 769 18.64 16.28 -15.97
CA ASN A 769 19.28 14.99 -16.18
C ASN A 769 18.37 13.89 -15.59
N PRO A 770 17.92 12.90 -16.40
CA PRO A 770 17.09 11.81 -15.90
C PRO A 770 17.76 10.95 -14.83
N GLU A 771 19.10 10.90 -14.77
CA GLU A 771 19.82 10.03 -13.84
C GLU A 771 19.79 10.54 -12.39
N ASP A 772 19.96 11.84 -12.18
CA ASP A 772 20.14 12.43 -10.85
C ASP A 772 19.22 13.63 -10.56
N GLY A 773 18.43 14.07 -11.53
CA GLY A 773 17.51 15.20 -11.38
C GLY A 773 18.20 16.57 -11.37
N SER A 774 19.50 16.63 -11.65
CA SER A 774 20.25 17.89 -11.75
C SER A 774 19.80 18.71 -12.96
N ILE A 775 19.91 20.04 -12.85
CA ILE A 775 19.58 20.95 -13.95
C ILE A 775 20.70 20.91 -14.97
N ILE A 776 20.40 20.46 -16.20
CA ILE A 776 21.29 20.57 -17.35
C ILE A 776 21.23 21.99 -17.91
N LYS A 777 20.01 22.54 -18.05
CA LYS A 777 19.80 23.84 -18.69
C LYS A 777 18.49 24.48 -18.25
N THR A 778 18.49 25.80 -18.12
CA THR A 778 17.28 26.61 -17.90
C THR A 778 17.00 27.48 -19.13
N LEU A 779 15.77 27.46 -19.60
CA LEU A 779 15.26 28.18 -20.76
C LEU A 779 14.22 29.21 -20.29
N PRO A 780 14.60 30.48 -20.07
CA PRO A 780 13.65 31.52 -19.69
C PRO A 780 12.75 31.88 -20.89
N CYS A 781 11.45 32.05 -20.64
CA CYS A 781 10.51 32.49 -21.67
C CYS A 781 10.56 34.01 -21.79
N LYS A 782 10.92 34.52 -22.97
CA LYS A 782 10.77 35.95 -23.31
C LYS A 782 9.32 36.20 -23.72
N LEU A 783 8.56 36.82 -22.83
CA LEU A 783 7.12 37.08 -22.98
C LEU A 783 6.88 38.46 -23.62
N ASP A 784 5.74 38.59 -24.31
CA ASP A 784 5.28 39.88 -24.84
C ASP A 784 5.01 40.85 -23.66
N PRO A 785 5.58 42.07 -23.64
CA PRO A 785 5.37 43.05 -22.58
C PRO A 785 3.91 43.44 -22.33
N LYS A 786 3.00 43.22 -23.30
CA LYS A 786 1.57 43.49 -23.16
C LYS A 786 0.85 42.49 -22.24
N LEU A 787 1.46 41.33 -21.98
CA LEU A 787 0.90 40.34 -21.07
C LEU A 787 1.21 40.73 -19.63
N THR A 788 0.18 41.09 -18.87
CA THR A 788 0.27 41.47 -17.47
C THR A 788 -0.18 40.34 -16.54
N GLY A 789 0.22 40.41 -15.27
CA GLY A 789 -0.07 39.38 -14.27
C GLY A 789 1.09 38.41 -14.02
N MET A 790 0.90 37.47 -13.10
CA MET A 790 1.91 36.47 -12.77
C MET A 790 1.86 35.26 -13.72
N PRO A 791 2.93 34.98 -14.48
CA PRO A 791 2.95 33.86 -15.42
C PRO A 791 3.08 32.50 -14.72
N GLY A 792 2.50 31.48 -15.33
CA GLY A 792 2.65 30.09 -14.93
C GLY A 792 2.52 29.14 -16.11
N VAL A 793 3.44 28.18 -16.23
CA VAL A 793 3.38 27.15 -17.27
C VAL A 793 2.20 26.20 -17.05
N VAL A 794 1.33 26.08 -18.06
CA VAL A 794 0.10 25.28 -18.04
C VAL A 794 0.09 24.09 -18.99
N ASP A 795 1.03 24.02 -19.96
CA ASP A 795 1.34 22.81 -20.72
C ASP A 795 2.80 22.81 -21.21
N VAL A 796 3.37 21.62 -21.40
CA VAL A 796 4.69 21.39 -22.01
C VAL A 796 4.54 20.28 -23.06
N ARG A 797 5.00 20.54 -24.29
CA ARG A 797 5.04 19.54 -25.36
C ARG A 797 6.42 19.45 -25.97
N VAL A 798 6.88 18.23 -26.19
CA VAL A 798 8.21 17.98 -26.76
C VAL A 798 8.07 16.97 -27.89
N ALA A 799 8.49 17.38 -29.08
CA ALA A 799 8.66 16.53 -30.25
C ALA A 799 9.71 17.19 -31.13
N ASP A 800 10.56 16.43 -31.82
CA ASP A 800 11.62 17.05 -32.61
C ASP A 800 11.07 17.94 -33.73
N PRO A 801 11.63 19.15 -33.93
CA PRO A 801 12.81 19.73 -33.25
C PRO A 801 12.48 20.64 -32.04
N LEU A 802 11.26 20.64 -31.51
CA LEU A 802 10.75 21.67 -30.60
C LEU A 802 10.58 21.25 -29.14
N ILE A 803 10.73 22.24 -28.25
CA ILE A 803 10.06 22.29 -26.95
C ILE A 803 9.04 23.42 -27.01
N LEU A 804 7.76 23.11 -26.75
CA LEU A 804 6.69 24.09 -26.63
C LEU A 804 6.29 24.26 -25.17
N VAL A 805 6.09 25.51 -24.77
CA VAL A 805 5.65 25.91 -23.44
C VAL A 805 4.42 26.79 -23.57
N ALA A 806 3.30 26.37 -22.99
CA ALA A 806 2.07 27.14 -22.94
C ALA A 806 1.97 27.84 -21.58
N ILE A 807 1.68 29.15 -21.56
CA ILE A 807 1.78 29.98 -20.36
C ILE A 807 0.44 30.69 -20.11
N GLY A 808 -0.11 30.47 -18.91
CA GLY A 808 -1.25 31.20 -18.37
C GLY A 808 -0.81 32.29 -17.39
N PHE A 809 -1.74 33.16 -16.99
CA PHE A 809 -1.47 34.28 -16.08
C PHE A 809 -2.49 34.31 -14.93
N ASP A 810 -2.04 34.75 -13.76
CA ASP A 810 -2.82 34.88 -12.53
C ASP A 810 -3.58 33.61 -12.15
N LEU A 811 -2.90 32.48 -12.33
CA LEU A 811 -3.45 31.16 -12.05
C LEU A 811 -3.75 30.99 -10.55
N PRO A 812 -4.84 30.28 -10.19
CA PRO A 812 -5.23 30.14 -8.80
C PRO A 812 -4.15 29.51 -7.92
N LYS A 813 -3.86 30.16 -6.79
CA LYS A 813 -2.86 29.72 -5.81
C LYS A 813 -3.51 28.89 -4.68
N GLY A 814 -2.75 27.91 -4.15
CA GLY A 814 -3.17 27.04 -3.02
C GLY A 814 -3.50 25.59 -3.39
N HIS A 815 -3.52 24.70 -2.39
CA HIS A 815 -3.78 23.26 -2.52
C HIS A 815 -5.28 22.88 -2.48
N SER A 816 -6.13 23.81 -2.05
CA SER A 816 -7.60 23.64 -1.92
C SER A 816 -8.38 24.23 -3.09
N HIS A 817 -7.72 24.88 -4.03
CA HIS A 817 -8.40 25.42 -5.21
C HIS A 817 -8.78 24.27 -6.13
N PRO A 818 -10.06 24.12 -6.50
CA PRO A 818 -10.47 23.00 -7.32
C PRO A 818 -10.20 23.35 -8.79
N ALA A 819 -8.92 23.42 -9.18
CA ALA A 819 -8.53 23.88 -10.52
C ALA A 819 -9.05 22.95 -11.64
N ILE A 820 -9.24 21.66 -11.33
CA ILE A 820 -10.00 20.70 -12.14
C ILE A 820 -11.48 21.11 -12.34
N GLU A 821 -12.11 21.67 -11.31
CA GLU A 821 -13.53 22.03 -11.29
C GLU A 821 -13.81 23.40 -11.92
N THR A 822 -12.81 24.27 -11.94
CA THR A 822 -12.90 25.61 -12.55
C THR A 822 -12.35 25.67 -13.97
N GLY A 823 -11.68 24.63 -14.46
CA GLY A 823 -11.15 24.56 -15.83
C GLY A 823 -10.08 25.61 -16.15
N LEU A 824 -9.36 26.11 -15.14
CA LEU A 824 -8.49 27.30 -15.24
C LEU A 824 -7.06 26.97 -15.70
N TRP A 825 -6.90 26.28 -16.82
CA TRP A 825 -5.58 25.99 -17.42
C TRP A 825 -5.44 26.61 -18.82
N ASP A 826 -5.87 27.86 -18.94
CA ASP A 826 -5.85 28.60 -20.20
C ASP A 826 -4.48 29.22 -20.45
N ALA A 827 -3.94 29.01 -21.65
CA ALA A 827 -2.71 29.68 -22.06
C ALA A 827 -3.05 31.00 -22.76
N LYS A 828 -2.37 32.09 -22.40
CA LYS A 828 -2.42 33.37 -23.12
C LYS A 828 -1.33 33.48 -24.17
N THR A 829 -0.26 32.71 -24.02
CA THR A 829 0.82 32.66 -24.99
C THR A 829 1.42 31.26 -25.09
N ILE A 830 1.92 30.93 -26.26
CA ILE A 830 2.74 29.74 -26.52
C ILE A 830 4.13 30.22 -26.92
N VAL A 831 5.15 29.61 -26.34
CA VAL A 831 6.57 29.87 -26.62
C VAL A 831 7.21 28.60 -27.17
N ALA A 832 7.96 28.72 -28.26
CA ALA A 832 8.68 27.61 -28.86
C ALA A 832 10.20 27.79 -28.73
N PHE A 833 10.87 26.72 -28.33
CA PHE A 833 12.32 26.62 -28.31
C PHE A 833 12.79 25.55 -29.29
N ASP A 834 13.90 25.80 -29.96
CA ASP A 834 14.65 24.74 -30.62
C ASP A 834 15.25 23.83 -29.54
N ARG A 835 14.92 22.54 -29.59
CA ARG A 835 15.26 21.57 -28.55
C ARG A 835 16.77 21.35 -28.44
N LYS A 836 17.50 21.42 -29.55
CA LYS A 836 18.95 21.17 -29.58
C LYS A 836 19.74 22.36 -29.01
N SER A 837 19.48 23.57 -29.52
CA SER A 837 20.19 24.79 -29.13
C SER A 837 19.61 25.44 -27.87
N GLY A 838 18.34 25.18 -27.54
CA GLY A 838 17.59 25.87 -26.48
C GLY A 838 17.23 27.32 -26.84
N LYS A 839 17.41 27.75 -28.09
CA LYS A 839 17.06 29.11 -28.52
C LYS A 839 15.53 29.24 -28.64
N GLN A 840 14.96 30.29 -28.02
CA GLN A 840 13.57 30.66 -28.28
C GLN A 840 13.44 31.07 -29.76
N LEU A 841 12.60 30.36 -30.49
CA LEU A 841 12.35 30.58 -31.92
C LEU A 841 11.29 31.66 -32.13
N TRP A 842 10.17 31.54 -31.42
CA TRP A 842 9.02 32.44 -31.53
C TRP A 842 8.15 32.35 -30.28
N SER A 843 7.27 33.35 -30.13
CA SER A 843 6.13 33.32 -29.22
C SER A 843 4.91 33.88 -29.94
N ILE A 844 3.72 33.39 -29.58
CA ILE A 844 2.44 33.86 -30.13
C ILE A 844 1.47 34.15 -28.99
N VAL A 845 0.72 35.24 -29.10
CA VAL A 845 -0.29 35.67 -28.12
C VAL A 845 -1.67 35.31 -28.64
N ALA A 846 -2.50 34.70 -27.79
CA ALA A 846 -3.87 34.35 -28.14
C ALA A 846 -4.76 35.60 -28.22
N LYS A 847 -5.74 35.59 -29.13
CA LYS A 847 -6.84 36.55 -29.18
C LYS A 847 -7.77 36.39 -27.98
N GLU A 848 -8.17 35.17 -27.66
CA GLU A 848 -8.98 34.86 -26.47
C GLU A 848 -8.15 34.07 -25.46
N ARG A 849 -7.73 32.86 -25.85
CA ARG A 849 -6.82 31.96 -25.12
C ARG A 849 -6.51 30.76 -26.02
N PHE A 850 -5.34 30.16 -25.84
CA PHE A 850 -5.06 28.83 -26.35
C PHE A 850 -5.53 27.79 -25.33
N ASN A 851 -6.37 26.88 -25.78
CA ASN A 851 -6.83 25.76 -24.96
C ASN A 851 -5.77 24.64 -24.94
N ILE A 852 -5.27 24.28 -23.76
CA ILE A 852 -4.24 23.23 -23.61
C ILE A 852 -4.71 21.84 -24.02
N HIS A 853 -6.02 21.59 -24.07
CA HIS A 853 -6.58 20.32 -24.57
C HIS A 853 -6.54 20.21 -26.11
N SER A 854 -6.15 21.29 -26.78
CA SER A 854 -6.02 21.38 -28.24
C SER A 854 -4.57 21.56 -28.72
N LEU A 855 -3.60 21.67 -27.80
CA LEU A 855 -2.20 21.83 -28.15
C LEU A 855 -1.58 20.48 -28.56
N VAL A 856 -1.20 20.36 -29.83
CA VAL A 856 -0.75 19.11 -30.45
C VAL A 856 0.51 19.37 -31.27
N LEU A 857 1.48 18.46 -31.18
CA LEU A 857 2.60 18.36 -32.11
C LEU A 857 2.40 17.13 -33.00
N GLY A 858 2.45 17.30 -34.32
CA GLY A 858 2.25 16.21 -35.29
C GLY A 858 2.37 16.70 -36.73
N ASN A 859 2.68 15.80 -37.68
CA ASN A 859 2.89 16.14 -39.10
C ASN A 859 3.89 17.30 -39.33
N GLY A 860 4.90 17.43 -38.47
CA GLY A 860 5.85 18.55 -38.51
C GLY A 860 5.22 19.93 -38.28
N LEU A 861 4.05 20.02 -37.66
CA LEU A 861 3.32 21.26 -37.38
C LEU A 861 2.95 21.38 -35.90
N VAL A 862 2.64 22.61 -35.49
CA VAL A 862 2.03 22.88 -34.18
C VAL A 862 0.55 23.19 -34.38
N PHE A 863 -0.32 22.42 -33.76
CA PHE A 863 -1.76 22.72 -33.76
C PHE A 863 -2.19 23.28 -32.41
N CYS A 864 -3.01 24.32 -32.42
CA CYS A 864 -3.65 24.88 -31.23
C CYS A 864 -5.01 25.48 -31.58
N THR A 865 -5.88 25.65 -30.59
CA THR A 865 -7.20 26.28 -30.77
C THR A 865 -7.30 27.54 -29.94
N ASP A 866 -7.54 28.67 -30.62
CA ASP A 866 -7.88 29.95 -30.00
C ASP A 866 -9.39 30.05 -29.83
N SER A 867 -9.87 30.11 -28.59
CA SER A 867 -11.30 30.01 -28.28
C SER A 867 -11.67 30.63 -26.95
N ILE A 868 -12.91 31.09 -26.80
CA ILE A 868 -13.42 31.48 -25.47
C ILE A 868 -13.56 30.26 -24.54
N SER A 869 -13.22 30.41 -23.25
CA SER A 869 -13.40 29.32 -22.28
C SER A 869 -14.87 29.07 -21.95
N PRO A 870 -15.29 27.81 -21.68
CA PRO A 870 -16.65 27.50 -21.24
C PRO A 870 -17.10 28.31 -20.03
N LEU A 871 -16.19 28.57 -19.07
CA LEU A 871 -16.49 29.36 -17.89
C LEU A 871 -16.78 30.82 -18.23
N LYS A 872 -15.95 31.45 -19.09
CA LYS A 872 -16.16 32.85 -19.52
C LYS A 872 -17.46 32.97 -20.34
N ALA A 873 -17.74 32.01 -21.22
CA ALA A 873 -18.98 31.96 -21.97
C ALA A 873 -20.22 31.81 -21.06
N ASP A 874 -20.17 30.94 -20.04
CA ASP A 874 -21.25 30.77 -19.07
C ASP A 874 -21.47 32.05 -18.23
N GLN A 875 -20.40 32.72 -17.82
CA GLN A 875 -20.50 34.03 -17.14
C GLN A 875 -21.17 35.10 -18.00
N MET A 876 -20.79 35.20 -19.28
CA MET A 876 -21.43 36.11 -20.23
C MET A 876 -22.91 35.78 -20.39
N LYS A 877 -23.25 34.49 -20.50
CA LYS A 877 -24.65 34.05 -20.60
C LYS A 877 -25.47 34.43 -19.37
N ARG A 878 -24.93 34.19 -18.16
CA ARG A 878 -25.60 34.56 -16.90
C ARG A 878 -25.83 36.08 -16.78
N ARG A 879 -24.96 36.89 -17.38
CA ARG A 879 -25.06 38.35 -17.43
C ARG A 879 -25.93 38.87 -18.58
N GLY A 880 -26.45 37.99 -19.44
CA GLY A 880 -27.21 38.38 -20.64
C GLY A 880 -26.36 39.04 -21.73
N THR A 881 -25.03 38.90 -21.69
CA THR A 881 -24.09 39.54 -22.63
C THR A 881 -23.44 38.56 -23.61
N ALA A 882 -23.89 37.30 -23.64
CA ALA A 882 -23.37 36.30 -24.57
C ALA A 882 -23.90 36.53 -26.00
N PRO A 883 -23.06 36.47 -27.04
CA PRO A 883 -23.51 36.44 -28.43
C PRO A 883 -24.30 35.15 -28.74
N GLU A 884 -25.03 35.15 -29.86
CA GLU A 884 -25.79 33.97 -30.31
C GLU A 884 -24.88 32.77 -30.60
N THR A 885 -23.76 33.01 -31.28
CA THR A 885 -22.72 32.04 -31.58
C THR A 885 -21.36 32.49 -31.06
N PHE A 886 -20.55 31.52 -30.65
CA PHE A 886 -19.15 31.71 -30.30
C PHE A 886 -18.27 31.07 -31.37
N THR A 887 -17.07 31.61 -31.56
CA THR A 887 -16.10 31.11 -32.54
C THR A 887 -14.93 30.42 -31.84
N SER A 888 -14.46 29.32 -32.43
CA SER A 888 -13.16 28.71 -32.13
C SER A 888 -12.35 28.62 -33.42
N GLU A 889 -11.09 29.02 -33.37
CA GLU A 889 -10.19 29.01 -34.51
C GLU A 889 -9.08 27.99 -34.25
N VAL A 890 -9.07 26.92 -35.03
CA VAL A 890 -7.99 25.92 -35.03
C VAL A 890 -6.89 26.44 -35.95
N LEU A 891 -5.67 26.52 -35.42
CA LEU A 891 -4.49 27.01 -36.10
C LEU A 891 -3.52 25.87 -36.33
N ALA A 892 -2.91 25.82 -37.52
CA ALA A 892 -1.67 25.10 -37.76
C ALA A 892 -0.53 26.10 -37.94
N LEU A 893 0.50 25.97 -37.14
CA LEU A 893 1.66 26.86 -37.13
C LEU A 893 2.89 26.13 -37.67
N ASP A 894 3.71 26.89 -38.40
CA ASP A 894 5.05 26.51 -38.77
C ASP A 894 5.90 26.28 -37.49
N PRO A 895 6.55 25.12 -37.33
CA PRO A 895 7.32 24.83 -36.12
C PRO A 895 8.51 25.78 -35.94
N LYS A 896 9.11 26.26 -37.04
CA LYS A 896 10.33 27.08 -37.00
C LYS A 896 10.03 28.56 -36.80
N HIS A 897 8.95 29.07 -37.38
CA HIS A 897 8.65 30.50 -37.41
C HIS A 897 7.39 30.90 -36.63
N GLY A 898 6.54 29.96 -36.24
CA GLY A 898 5.28 30.24 -35.54
C GLY A 898 4.23 30.92 -36.42
N THR A 899 4.47 31.01 -37.72
CA THR A 899 3.54 31.59 -38.68
C THR A 899 2.39 30.63 -38.96
N VAL A 900 1.19 31.18 -39.09
CA VAL A 900 0.00 30.38 -39.39
C VAL A 900 0.07 29.88 -40.83
N LYS A 901 0.06 28.56 -41.02
CA LYS A 901 -0.02 27.90 -42.33
C LYS A 901 -1.45 27.85 -42.85
N TRP A 902 -2.38 27.48 -41.97
CA TRP A 902 -3.81 27.46 -42.27
C TRP A 902 -4.62 27.66 -40.99
N LYS A 903 -5.89 28.02 -41.18
CA LYS A 903 -6.87 28.22 -40.11
C LYS A 903 -8.16 27.48 -40.45
N PHE A 904 -8.79 26.90 -39.44
CA PHE A 904 -10.11 26.30 -39.56
C PHE A 904 -11.04 26.90 -38.51
N ARG A 905 -12.11 27.56 -38.97
CA ARG A 905 -13.08 28.27 -38.11
C ARG A 905 -14.26 27.36 -37.78
N ARG A 906 -14.64 27.32 -36.50
CA ARG A 906 -15.81 26.62 -35.98
C ARG A 906 -16.73 27.60 -35.26
N GLU A 907 -18.03 27.48 -35.48
CA GLU A 907 -19.06 28.25 -34.79
C GLU A 907 -19.98 27.34 -33.99
N TYR A 908 -20.39 27.77 -32.80
CA TYR A 908 -21.24 26.97 -31.91
C TYR A 908 -22.14 27.86 -31.07
N GLY A 909 -23.36 27.37 -30.80
CA GLY A 909 -24.34 28.08 -29.99
C GLY A 909 -24.07 27.98 -28.48
N HIS A 910 -24.74 28.84 -27.71
CA HIS A 910 -24.62 28.92 -26.25
C HIS A 910 -24.91 27.59 -25.50
N ARG A 911 -25.75 26.70 -26.06
CA ARG A 911 -26.15 25.44 -25.42
C ARG A 911 -24.98 24.46 -25.28
N VAL A 912 -23.98 24.57 -26.17
CA VAL A 912 -22.75 23.79 -26.12
C VAL A 912 -21.81 24.27 -25.00
N MET A 913 -22.05 25.44 -24.39
CA MET A 913 -21.18 26.00 -23.34
C MET A 913 -21.76 25.89 -21.92
N THR A 914 -23.05 25.55 -21.76
CA THR A 914 -23.70 25.51 -20.45
C THR A 914 -23.73 24.13 -19.81
N GLY A 915 -22.59 23.69 -19.28
CA GLY A 915 -22.52 22.53 -18.39
C GLY A 915 -22.92 22.90 -16.96
N ARG A 916 -23.95 22.26 -16.38
CA ARG A 916 -24.29 22.45 -14.95
C ARG A 916 -23.27 21.75 -14.06
N GLY A 917 -22.45 22.52 -13.36
CA GLY A 917 -21.68 22.09 -12.19
C GLY A 917 -20.19 21.81 -12.44
N PRO A 918 -19.37 21.82 -11.36
CA PRO A 918 -17.91 21.80 -11.41
C PRO A 918 -17.25 20.60 -12.12
N LEU A 919 -17.91 19.43 -12.17
CA LEU A 919 -17.40 18.25 -12.89
C LEU A 919 -17.90 18.15 -14.35
N ALA A 920 -18.80 19.03 -14.77
CA ALA A 920 -19.43 18.98 -16.07
C ALA A 920 -18.64 19.71 -17.16
N ILE A 921 -17.71 20.63 -16.83
CA ILE A 921 -17.12 21.58 -17.80
C ILE A 921 -16.19 20.93 -18.85
N ARG A 922 -15.39 19.92 -18.47
CA ARG A 922 -14.34 19.33 -19.35
C ARG A 922 -14.80 18.84 -20.72
N PRO A 923 -15.92 18.08 -20.88
CA PRO A 923 -16.36 17.66 -22.20
C PRO A 923 -16.87 18.81 -23.07
N TYR A 924 -17.18 19.99 -22.52
CA TYR A 924 -17.69 21.15 -23.28
C TYR A 924 -16.60 22.08 -23.81
N ASP A 925 -15.32 21.80 -23.55
CA ASP A 925 -14.21 22.57 -24.12
C ASP A 925 -13.69 21.97 -25.43
N ASP A 926 -12.98 22.78 -26.21
CA ASP A 926 -12.32 22.35 -27.44
C ASP A 926 -11.22 21.34 -27.14
N TRP A 927 -10.91 20.53 -28.13
CA TRP A 927 -9.82 19.57 -28.06
C TRP A 927 -9.31 19.22 -29.42
N SER A 928 -8.06 18.75 -29.44
CA SER A 928 -7.43 18.23 -30.64
C SER A 928 -6.55 17.03 -30.31
N ALA A 929 -6.43 16.13 -31.27
CA ALA A 929 -5.51 15.01 -31.26
C ALA A 929 -5.10 14.67 -32.70
N PHE A 930 -3.90 14.15 -32.89
CA PHE A 930 -3.36 13.87 -34.22
C PHE A 930 -3.01 12.38 -34.36
N SER A 931 -3.18 11.83 -35.56
CA SER A 931 -2.68 10.49 -35.90
C SER A 931 -1.71 10.55 -37.07
N GLU A 932 -0.50 10.06 -36.83
CA GLU A 932 0.54 9.90 -37.84
C GLU A 932 0.12 8.94 -38.96
N LYS A 933 -0.75 7.97 -38.67
CA LYS A 933 -1.15 6.99 -39.69
C LYS A 933 -2.16 7.56 -40.67
N SER A 934 -3.12 8.35 -40.20
CA SER A 934 -4.13 8.96 -41.08
C SER A 934 -3.68 10.31 -41.63
N GLN A 935 -2.67 10.94 -41.03
CA GLN A 935 -2.27 12.32 -41.32
C GLN A 935 -3.44 13.31 -41.13
N LEU A 936 -4.36 12.99 -40.22
CA LEU A 936 -5.51 13.82 -39.90
C LEU A 936 -5.37 14.41 -38.49
N LEU A 937 -5.74 15.68 -38.38
CA LEU A 937 -6.01 16.35 -37.11
C LEU A 937 -7.48 16.15 -36.77
N TYR A 938 -7.74 15.50 -35.64
CA TYR A 938 -9.06 15.40 -35.07
C TYR A 938 -9.28 16.53 -34.09
N THR A 939 -10.37 17.26 -34.25
CA THR A 939 -10.72 18.36 -33.35
C THR A 939 -12.21 18.38 -33.11
N GLY A 940 -12.64 18.91 -31.97
CA GLY A 940 -14.05 18.88 -31.63
C GLY A 940 -14.38 19.59 -30.32
N LYS A 941 -15.67 19.51 -29.98
CA LYS A 941 -16.23 19.98 -28.70
C LYS A 941 -17.41 19.08 -28.36
N LEU A 942 -17.50 18.60 -27.11
CA LEU A 942 -18.54 17.65 -26.69
C LEU A 942 -18.60 16.39 -27.58
N LYS A 943 -19.75 16.18 -28.24
CA LYS A 943 -19.99 15.08 -29.17
C LYS A 943 -19.64 15.46 -30.60
N GLU A 944 -19.37 16.72 -30.90
CA GLU A 944 -19.01 17.14 -32.25
C GLU A 944 -17.53 16.89 -32.49
N MET A 945 -17.23 16.32 -33.66
CA MET A 945 -15.87 16.01 -34.08
C MET A 945 -15.74 16.22 -35.59
N GLN A 946 -14.66 16.89 -35.97
CA GLN A 946 -14.21 17.06 -37.34
C GLN A 946 -12.82 16.41 -37.49
N ALA A 947 -12.59 15.75 -38.62
CA ALA A 947 -11.27 15.35 -39.05
C ALA A 947 -10.81 16.27 -40.17
N LEU A 948 -9.65 16.89 -39.97
CA LEU A 948 -9.03 17.81 -40.91
C LEU A 948 -7.78 17.16 -41.48
N ASN A 949 -7.51 17.37 -42.76
CA ASN A 949 -6.19 17.07 -43.31
C ASN A 949 -5.15 17.92 -42.56
N ALA A 950 -4.16 17.28 -41.93
CA ALA A 950 -3.22 17.98 -41.07
C ALA A 950 -2.36 19.01 -41.84
N THR A 951 -2.11 18.79 -43.12
CA THR A 951 -1.29 19.66 -43.97
C THR A 951 -2.09 20.84 -44.54
N THR A 952 -3.31 20.60 -45.02
CA THR A 952 -4.10 21.63 -45.73
C THR A 952 -5.15 22.32 -44.86
N GLY A 953 -5.58 21.68 -43.76
CA GLY A 953 -6.69 22.16 -42.91
C GLY A 953 -8.07 21.84 -43.49
N GLU A 954 -8.15 21.18 -44.64
CA GLU A 954 -9.41 20.82 -45.29
C GLU A 954 -10.17 19.77 -44.48
N LYS A 955 -11.48 19.99 -44.33
CA LYS A 955 -12.35 19.06 -43.61
C LYS A 955 -12.57 17.80 -44.43
N VAL A 956 -12.10 16.66 -43.92
CA VAL A 956 -12.28 15.33 -44.52
C VAL A 956 -13.65 14.77 -44.16
N TRP A 957 -14.04 14.87 -42.88
CA TRP A 957 -15.38 14.47 -42.43
C TRP A 957 -15.77 15.15 -41.12
N GLU A 958 -17.07 15.13 -40.81
CA GLU A 958 -17.66 15.69 -39.59
C GLU A 958 -18.81 14.81 -39.10
N LYS A 959 -18.81 14.48 -37.80
CA LYS A 959 -19.82 13.59 -37.19
C LYS A 959 -20.05 13.91 -35.70
N PRO A 960 -21.25 13.61 -35.16
CA PRO A 960 -21.57 13.78 -33.74
C PRO A 960 -21.08 12.60 -32.87
N ILE A 961 -19.82 12.19 -33.05
CA ILE A 961 -19.20 11.00 -32.42
C ILE A 961 -18.02 11.30 -31.48
N GLY A 962 -17.70 12.58 -31.26
CA GLY A 962 -16.72 13.03 -30.27
C GLY A 962 -17.06 12.56 -28.85
N LEU A 963 -16.08 12.55 -27.95
CA LEU A 963 -16.17 12.37 -26.48
C LEU A 963 -14.74 12.10 -25.98
N GLN A 964 -13.95 13.17 -25.81
CA GLN A 964 -12.52 13.09 -25.48
C GLN A 964 -12.23 12.65 -24.01
N PRO A 965 -11.01 12.15 -23.71
CA PRO A 965 -9.91 11.87 -24.64
C PRO A 965 -10.21 10.70 -25.59
N LEU A 966 -9.68 10.75 -26.81
CA LEU A 966 -9.74 9.63 -27.75
C LEU A 966 -8.55 8.71 -27.52
N LEU A 967 -8.77 7.41 -27.54
CA LEU A 967 -7.69 6.43 -27.65
C LEU A 967 -7.42 6.23 -29.13
N LEU A 968 -6.36 6.84 -29.65
CA LEU A 968 -6.01 6.79 -31.07
C LEU A 968 -5.13 5.58 -31.39
N TYR A 969 -5.68 4.62 -32.13
CA TYR A 969 -4.97 3.48 -32.71
C TYR A 969 -4.47 3.87 -34.11
N ASP A 970 -3.83 2.92 -34.80
CA ASP A 970 -3.31 3.15 -36.16
C ASP A 970 -4.42 3.26 -37.21
N ASP A 971 -5.47 2.46 -37.10
CA ASP A 971 -6.56 2.36 -38.08
C ASP A 971 -7.91 2.83 -37.53
N SER A 972 -7.98 3.12 -36.24
CA SER A 972 -9.24 3.33 -35.53
C SER A 972 -9.06 4.21 -34.30
N PHE A 973 -10.18 4.60 -33.69
CA PHE A 973 -10.15 5.21 -32.36
C PHE A 973 -11.30 4.72 -31.50
N ILE A 974 -11.12 4.81 -30.18
CA ILE A 974 -12.17 4.54 -29.20
C ILE A 974 -12.45 5.84 -28.44
N ASN A 975 -13.71 6.27 -28.42
CA ASN A 975 -14.11 7.42 -27.61
C ASN A 975 -14.45 7.02 -26.17
N GLN A 976 -14.71 8.00 -25.30
CA GLN A 976 -15.01 7.72 -23.88
C GLN A 976 -16.39 7.08 -23.61
N ALA A 977 -17.21 6.88 -24.64
CA ALA A 977 -18.40 6.02 -24.57
C ALA A 977 -18.08 4.54 -24.83
N GLY A 978 -16.82 4.21 -25.12
CA GLY A 978 -16.37 2.85 -25.43
C GLY A 978 -16.71 2.39 -26.83
N VAL A 979 -17.13 3.27 -27.73
CA VAL A 979 -17.46 2.91 -29.11
C VAL A 979 -16.23 3.08 -29.98
N LYS A 980 -15.94 2.06 -30.81
CA LYS A 980 -14.82 2.04 -31.74
C LYS A 980 -15.25 2.55 -33.11
N TYR A 981 -14.48 3.44 -33.70
CA TYR A 981 -14.72 4.04 -35.00
C TYR A 981 -13.50 3.92 -35.90
N ASP A 982 -13.76 3.89 -37.20
CA ASP A 982 -12.77 3.97 -38.25
C ASP A 982 -12.17 5.37 -38.30
N LEU A 983 -10.84 5.42 -38.37
CA LEU A 983 -10.06 6.64 -38.24
C LEU A 983 -10.20 7.56 -39.46
N PHE A 984 -10.39 6.99 -40.65
CA PHE A 984 -10.42 7.69 -41.94
C PHE A 984 -11.81 8.21 -42.31
N THR A 985 -12.86 7.52 -41.89
CA THR A 985 -14.24 7.79 -42.31
C THR A 985 -15.17 8.19 -41.17
N GLY A 986 -14.72 8.00 -39.91
CA GLY A 986 -15.57 8.15 -38.72
C GLY A 986 -16.74 7.16 -38.69
N LYS A 987 -16.69 6.06 -39.46
CA LYS A 987 -17.74 5.04 -39.44
C LYS A 987 -17.60 4.20 -38.17
N GLN A 988 -18.72 3.92 -37.49
CA GLN A 988 -18.69 3.04 -36.32
C GLN A 988 -18.30 1.62 -36.72
N ILE A 989 -17.28 1.07 -36.05
CA ILE A 989 -16.79 -0.30 -36.23
C ILE A 989 -17.43 -1.24 -35.21
N SER A 990 -17.47 -0.85 -33.94
CA SER A 990 -18.00 -1.73 -32.90
C SER A 990 -19.53 -1.71 -32.86
N LYS A 991 -20.15 -2.90 -32.80
CA LYS A 991 -21.62 -3.02 -32.65
C LYS A 991 -22.11 -2.61 -31.26
N LYS A 992 -21.26 -2.72 -30.24
CA LYS A 992 -21.56 -2.39 -28.84
C LYS A 992 -20.37 -1.64 -28.21
N PRO A 993 -20.58 -0.89 -27.13
CA PRO A 993 -19.50 -0.34 -26.31
C PRO A 993 -18.58 -1.45 -25.79
N LEU A 994 -17.27 -1.22 -25.86
CA LEU A 994 -16.22 -2.11 -25.37
C LEU A 994 -16.05 -2.07 -23.85
N PHE A 995 -16.48 -0.98 -23.22
CA PHE A 995 -16.47 -0.81 -21.77
C PHE A 995 -17.64 0.08 -21.34
N LYS A 996 -17.93 0.08 -20.05
CA LYS A 996 -18.84 1.04 -19.40
C LYS A 996 -18.05 1.86 -18.41
N ARG A 997 -18.21 3.19 -18.46
CA ARG A 997 -17.49 4.09 -17.56
C ARG A 997 -18.32 4.38 -16.31
N SER A 998 -17.73 4.20 -15.13
CA SER A 998 -18.29 4.64 -13.85
C SER A 998 -17.22 5.37 -13.02
N GLY A 999 -17.60 6.39 -12.25
CA GLY A 999 -16.65 7.18 -11.46
C GLY A 999 -15.90 8.29 -12.23
N CYS A 1000 -14.93 8.93 -11.56
CA CYS A 1000 -14.36 10.22 -11.99
C CYS A 1000 -13.24 10.16 -13.04
N ASN A 1001 -12.80 8.96 -13.45
CA ASN A 1001 -11.64 8.78 -14.31
C ASN A 1001 -12.06 8.50 -15.78
N TYR A 1002 -11.18 8.79 -16.76
CA TYR A 1002 -11.37 8.46 -18.17
C TYR A 1002 -10.52 7.24 -18.55
N THR A 1003 -10.93 6.51 -19.59
CA THR A 1003 -10.23 5.29 -20.04
C THR A 1003 -8.98 5.67 -20.82
N VAL A 1004 -7.89 4.94 -20.58
CA VAL A 1004 -6.65 4.91 -21.38
C VAL A 1004 -6.37 3.45 -21.73
N GLY A 1005 -5.39 3.15 -22.57
CA GLY A 1005 -5.12 1.76 -22.92
C GLY A 1005 -3.87 1.57 -23.75
N ASN A 1006 -3.59 0.31 -24.06
CA ASN A 1006 -2.67 -0.10 -25.11
C ASN A 1006 -3.40 -1.06 -26.06
N GLN A 1007 -2.66 -1.71 -26.95
CA GLN A 1007 -3.23 -2.64 -27.93
C GLN A 1007 -3.98 -3.82 -27.29
N ASN A 1008 -3.55 -4.27 -26.11
CA ASN A 1008 -4.08 -5.47 -25.47
C ASN A 1008 -5.17 -5.15 -24.43
N LEU A 1009 -5.04 -4.05 -23.70
CA LEU A 1009 -5.83 -3.73 -22.52
C LEU A 1009 -6.35 -2.29 -22.54
N LEU A 1010 -7.60 -2.11 -22.11
CA LEU A 1010 -8.15 -0.80 -21.76
C LEU A 1010 -8.18 -0.65 -20.23
N PHE A 1011 -7.56 0.39 -19.71
CA PHE A 1011 -7.50 0.70 -18.28
C PHE A 1011 -8.55 1.73 -17.90
N LEU A 1012 -9.39 1.38 -16.94
CA LEU A 1012 -10.45 2.25 -16.45
C LEU A 1012 -10.59 2.17 -14.94
N ARG A 1013 -11.47 3.03 -14.43
CA ARG A 1013 -11.99 2.91 -13.08
C ARG A 1013 -13.43 2.44 -13.17
N ASN A 1014 -13.74 1.38 -12.43
CA ASN A 1014 -15.11 0.95 -12.16
C ASN A 1014 -15.24 0.72 -10.65
N ASN A 1015 -15.32 1.82 -9.91
CA ASN A 1015 -15.12 1.91 -8.45
C ASN A 1015 -13.69 1.56 -8.03
N CYS A 1016 -13.24 0.33 -8.28
CA CYS A 1016 -11.86 -0.14 -8.22
C CYS A 1016 -11.09 0.21 -9.51
N ALA A 1017 -9.76 0.04 -9.50
CA ALA A 1017 -8.99 -0.04 -10.74
C ALA A 1017 -9.40 -1.31 -11.51
N ALA A 1018 -9.57 -1.21 -12.82
CA ALA A 1018 -9.99 -2.33 -13.66
C ALA A 1018 -9.33 -2.25 -15.04
N TYR A 1019 -9.29 -3.38 -15.73
CA TYR A 1019 -8.90 -3.44 -17.14
C TYR A 1019 -9.89 -4.26 -17.96
N VAL A 1020 -10.08 -3.90 -19.22
CA VAL A 1020 -10.75 -4.74 -20.23
C VAL A 1020 -9.69 -5.42 -21.06
N ASP A 1021 -9.70 -6.74 -21.07
CA ASP A 1021 -8.93 -7.55 -22.01
C ASP A 1021 -9.62 -7.45 -23.39
N MET A 1022 -8.88 -6.95 -24.39
CA MET A 1022 -9.42 -6.69 -25.72
C MET A 1022 -9.63 -7.96 -26.54
N ASP A 1023 -8.88 -9.03 -26.26
CA ASP A 1023 -9.03 -10.33 -26.91
C ASP A 1023 -10.28 -11.03 -26.37
N GLN A 1024 -10.40 -11.09 -25.05
CA GLN A 1024 -11.55 -11.72 -24.38
C GLN A 1024 -12.81 -10.85 -24.35
N LYS A 1025 -12.66 -9.54 -24.59
CA LYS A 1025 -13.71 -8.51 -24.41
C LYS A 1025 -14.37 -8.58 -23.02
N LYS A 1026 -13.54 -8.88 -22.01
CA LYS A 1026 -13.96 -9.08 -20.62
C LYS A 1026 -13.27 -8.07 -19.72
N GLU A 1027 -14.04 -7.48 -18.80
CA GLU A 1027 -13.52 -6.60 -17.75
C GLU A 1027 -13.09 -7.44 -16.54
N PHE A 1028 -11.96 -7.07 -15.94
CA PHE A 1028 -11.40 -7.65 -14.74
C PHE A 1028 -11.10 -6.54 -13.73
N SER A 1029 -11.61 -6.64 -12.50
CA SER A 1029 -11.21 -5.72 -11.45
C SER A 1029 -9.89 -6.12 -10.82
N LEU A 1030 -9.04 -5.13 -10.60
CA LEU A 1030 -7.96 -5.21 -9.62
C LEU A 1030 -8.60 -4.99 -8.24
N ARG A 1031 -9.18 -6.06 -7.69
CA ARG A 1031 -9.92 -6.04 -6.42
C ARG A 1031 -9.10 -5.37 -5.32
N ASN A 1032 -9.77 -4.58 -4.49
CA ASN A 1032 -9.20 -3.85 -3.35
C ASN A 1032 -8.21 -2.72 -3.71
N LEU A 1033 -7.98 -2.45 -5.00
CA LEU A 1033 -7.09 -1.39 -5.47
C LEU A 1033 -7.88 -0.23 -6.09
N ARG A 1034 -7.41 0.99 -5.83
CA ARG A 1034 -8.04 2.22 -6.31
C ARG A 1034 -7.04 3.06 -7.08
N SER A 1035 -7.38 3.43 -8.32
CA SER A 1035 -6.65 4.44 -9.10
C SER A 1035 -6.92 5.85 -8.55
N GLY A 1036 -6.09 6.82 -8.96
CA GLY A 1036 -6.36 8.24 -8.75
C GLY A 1036 -7.69 8.71 -9.38
N CYS A 1037 -8.06 9.96 -9.09
CA CYS A 1037 -9.20 10.62 -9.74
C CYS A 1037 -8.88 11.13 -11.15
N SER A 1038 -7.62 11.42 -11.43
CA SER A 1038 -7.01 11.38 -12.76
C SER A 1038 -6.54 9.94 -13.05
N ASN A 1039 -6.40 9.57 -14.33
CA ASN A 1039 -5.92 8.22 -14.65
C ASN A 1039 -4.46 8.08 -14.27
N SER A 1040 -4.19 7.20 -13.30
CA SER A 1040 -2.86 6.86 -12.80
C SER A 1040 -2.40 5.47 -13.23
N LEU A 1041 -3.10 4.83 -14.17
CA LEU A 1041 -2.77 3.51 -14.74
C LEU A 1041 -1.94 3.74 -16.01
N VAL A 1042 -0.61 3.64 -15.91
CA VAL A 1042 0.31 3.96 -17.00
C VAL A 1042 0.95 2.69 -17.53
N ALA A 1043 0.61 2.29 -18.76
CA ALA A 1043 1.23 1.17 -19.45
C ALA A 1043 2.41 1.65 -20.30
N ALA A 1044 3.64 1.33 -19.89
CA ALA A 1044 4.86 1.70 -20.60
C ALA A 1044 6.06 0.92 -20.07
N ASN A 1045 7.12 0.82 -20.89
CA ASN A 1045 8.35 0.09 -20.61
C ASN A 1045 8.10 -1.38 -20.17
N GLY A 1046 7.02 -1.98 -20.69
CA GLY A 1046 6.57 -3.34 -20.42
C GLY A 1046 5.88 -3.56 -19.08
N LEU A 1047 5.53 -2.46 -18.39
CA LEU A 1047 4.91 -2.49 -17.07
C LEU A 1047 3.62 -1.68 -17.04
N LEU A 1048 2.67 -2.13 -16.23
CA LEU A 1048 1.58 -1.27 -15.76
C LEU A 1048 2.02 -0.63 -14.44
N SER A 1049 2.37 0.65 -14.47
CA SER A 1049 2.80 1.43 -13.30
C SER A 1049 1.62 2.19 -12.70
N ILE A 1050 1.46 2.10 -11.37
CA ILE A 1050 0.30 2.63 -10.66
C ILE A 1050 0.75 3.36 -9.39
N PRO A 1051 1.21 4.63 -9.50
CA PRO A 1051 1.52 5.43 -8.32
C PRO A 1051 0.27 5.73 -7.48
N CYS A 1052 0.45 5.81 -6.16
CA CYS A 1052 -0.64 5.98 -5.21
C CYS A 1052 -1.21 7.41 -5.17
N PHE A 1053 -2.13 7.72 -6.08
CA PHE A 1053 -2.90 8.97 -6.08
C PHE A 1053 -4.29 8.87 -5.44
N SER A 1054 -4.57 7.76 -4.74
CA SER A 1054 -5.83 7.57 -4.01
C SER A 1054 -5.81 8.14 -2.59
N THR A 1055 -4.67 8.66 -2.14
CA THR A 1055 -4.46 9.14 -0.77
C THR A 1055 -5.53 10.13 -0.33
N GLY A 1056 -6.06 9.96 0.89
CA GLY A 1056 -7.07 10.84 1.47
C GLY A 1056 -8.49 10.58 0.97
N CYS A 1057 -8.68 9.62 0.06
CA CYS A 1057 -9.97 8.99 -0.12
C CYS A 1057 -10.35 8.25 1.17
N ILE A 1058 -11.56 8.49 1.64
CA ILE A 1058 -12.08 7.94 2.91
C ILE A 1058 -12.70 6.55 2.75
N CYS A 1059 -12.79 6.03 1.52
CA CYS A 1059 -13.37 4.71 1.26
C CYS A 1059 -12.47 3.60 1.82
N ASN A 1060 -13.08 2.50 2.27
CA ASN A 1060 -12.40 1.39 2.94
C ASN A 1060 -11.73 0.41 1.96
N TYR A 1061 -11.06 0.90 0.93
CA TYR A 1061 -10.19 0.02 0.13
C TYR A 1061 -9.11 -0.58 1.06
N PRO A 1062 -8.96 -1.91 1.16
CA PRO A 1062 -8.05 -2.56 2.10
C PRO A 1062 -6.59 -2.10 1.97
N LEU A 1063 -6.19 -1.68 0.75
CA LEU A 1063 -4.83 -1.36 0.38
C LEU A 1063 -4.77 0.05 -0.22
N GLN A 1064 -3.70 0.78 0.12
CA GLN A 1064 -3.39 2.09 -0.44
C GLN A 1064 -1.87 2.24 -0.51
N THR A 1065 -1.29 1.93 -1.66
CA THR A 1065 0.16 1.98 -1.93
C THR A 1065 0.41 2.08 -3.43
N SER A 1066 1.65 2.38 -3.84
CA SER A 1066 2.07 2.36 -5.24
C SER A 1066 2.51 0.95 -5.62
N PHE A 1067 2.35 0.58 -6.90
CA PHE A 1067 2.76 -0.74 -7.37
C PHE A 1067 3.04 -0.75 -8.87
N GLY A 1068 3.89 -1.69 -9.28
CA GLY A 1068 4.14 -2.04 -10.67
C GLY A 1068 3.60 -3.45 -10.95
N MET A 1069 3.06 -3.67 -12.15
CA MET A 1069 2.57 -4.98 -12.59
C MET A 1069 3.19 -5.37 -13.93
N VAL A 1070 3.36 -6.68 -14.11
CA VAL A 1070 3.88 -7.28 -15.34
C VAL A 1070 2.94 -8.39 -15.80
N HIS A 1071 2.95 -8.69 -17.10
CA HIS A 1071 2.28 -9.87 -17.60
C HIS A 1071 2.81 -11.13 -16.90
N MET A 1072 1.91 -11.89 -16.27
CA MET A 1072 2.21 -13.08 -15.48
C MET A 1072 1.09 -14.11 -15.65
N PRO A 1073 1.19 -15.03 -16.62
CA PRO A 1073 0.17 -16.03 -16.91
C PRO A 1073 -0.26 -16.87 -15.70
N GLU A 1074 0.66 -17.17 -14.78
CA GLU A 1074 0.42 -18.02 -13.62
C GLU A 1074 -0.65 -17.46 -12.66
N VAL A 1075 -0.91 -16.14 -12.69
CA VAL A 1075 -1.99 -15.50 -11.90
C VAL A 1075 -3.36 -16.12 -12.18
N SER A 1076 -3.58 -16.60 -13.41
CA SER A 1076 -4.82 -17.31 -13.78
C SER A 1076 -5.03 -18.60 -12.98
N GLN A 1077 -3.96 -19.22 -12.49
CA GLN A 1077 -4.00 -20.45 -11.69
C GLN A 1077 -4.21 -20.16 -10.20
N TRP A 1078 -4.03 -18.90 -9.77
CA TRP A 1078 -4.12 -18.50 -8.35
C TRP A 1078 -5.47 -17.92 -7.97
N THR A 1079 -6.30 -17.62 -8.96
CA THR A 1079 -7.59 -16.95 -8.77
C THR A 1079 -8.75 -17.92 -9.02
N THR A 1080 -9.95 -17.54 -8.58
CA THR A 1080 -11.18 -18.35 -8.71
C THR A 1080 -12.28 -17.50 -9.29
N ASP A 1081 -13.10 -18.13 -10.14
CA ASP A 1081 -14.32 -17.56 -10.71
C ASP A 1081 -15.58 -17.95 -9.91
N ASP A 1082 -15.43 -18.60 -8.74
CA ASP A 1082 -16.53 -18.93 -7.81
C ASP A 1082 -16.61 -17.89 -6.67
N PRO A 1083 -17.44 -16.84 -6.80
CA PRO A 1083 -17.57 -15.80 -5.79
C PRO A 1083 -18.46 -16.20 -4.61
N ILE A 1084 -18.17 -15.63 -3.44
CA ILE A 1084 -19.13 -15.55 -2.33
C ILE A 1084 -20.08 -14.37 -2.59
N ASP A 1085 -21.40 -14.61 -2.54
CA ASP A 1085 -22.41 -13.55 -2.63
C ASP A 1085 -22.67 -12.91 -1.27
N VAL A 1086 -22.08 -11.75 -1.04
CA VAL A 1086 -22.21 -11.03 0.25
C VAL A 1086 -23.63 -10.51 0.47
N LYS A 1087 -24.36 -10.17 -0.60
CA LYS A 1087 -25.76 -9.77 -0.48
C LYS A 1087 -26.62 -10.95 -0.02
N GLN A 1088 -26.42 -12.14 -0.58
CA GLN A 1088 -27.16 -13.32 -0.18
C GLN A 1088 -26.91 -13.70 1.29
N LEU A 1089 -25.64 -13.66 1.74
CA LEU A 1089 -25.28 -13.91 3.15
C LEU A 1089 -26.01 -12.95 4.09
N ARG A 1090 -26.01 -11.66 3.74
CA ARG A 1090 -26.71 -10.63 4.51
C ARG A 1090 -28.22 -10.85 4.52
N ASP A 1091 -28.82 -11.14 3.37
CA ASP A 1091 -30.27 -11.31 3.24
C ASP A 1091 -30.74 -12.52 4.08
N ALA A 1092 -29.98 -13.62 4.08
CA ALA A 1092 -30.23 -14.79 4.93
C ALA A 1092 -30.22 -14.44 6.42
N GLN A 1093 -29.24 -13.63 6.88
CA GLN A 1093 -29.18 -13.17 8.27
C GLN A 1093 -30.38 -12.29 8.67
N THR A 1094 -30.84 -11.43 7.76
CA THR A 1094 -32.01 -10.59 8.02
C THR A 1094 -33.33 -11.36 8.02
N ALA A 1095 -33.42 -12.44 7.25
CA ALA A 1095 -34.61 -13.30 7.25
C ALA A 1095 -34.77 -14.04 8.59
N VAL A 1096 -33.68 -14.63 9.10
CA VAL A 1096 -33.66 -15.33 10.40
C VAL A 1096 -34.04 -14.42 11.57
N THR A 1097 -33.64 -13.13 11.53
CA THR A 1097 -34.01 -12.15 12.57
C THR A 1097 -35.46 -11.66 12.47
N SER A 1098 -36.13 -11.84 11.32
CA SER A 1098 -37.53 -11.46 11.13
C SER A 1098 -38.53 -12.53 11.62
N GLU A 1099 -38.18 -13.81 11.58
CA GLU A 1099 -38.98 -14.90 12.16
C GLU A 1099 -38.95 -14.88 13.70
N ASN A 1100 -37.86 -14.41 14.31
CA ASN A 1100 -37.78 -14.15 15.76
C ASN A 1100 -38.46 -12.84 16.21
N ARG A 1101 -39.15 -12.12 15.31
CA ARG A 1101 -40.01 -10.98 15.64
C ARG A 1101 -41.49 -11.36 15.74
N VAL A 1102 -41.80 -12.60 16.12
CA VAL A 1102 -43.14 -12.95 16.59
C VAL A 1102 -43.29 -12.49 18.04
N ASN A 1103 -43.88 -11.30 18.17
CA ASN A 1103 -44.66 -10.76 19.28
C ASN A 1103 -44.13 -10.95 20.74
N PRO A 1104 -43.58 -9.91 21.39
CA PRO A 1104 -43.30 -9.91 22.83
C PRO A 1104 -44.56 -9.90 23.73
N ALA A 1105 -45.76 -10.00 23.15
CA ALA A 1105 -47.00 -10.25 23.87
C ALA A 1105 -47.42 -11.71 23.70
N LYS A 1106 -46.67 -12.63 24.32
CA LYS A 1106 -47.13 -13.92 24.84
C LYS A 1106 -46.20 -14.41 25.93
#